data_AF-A0A4P8EUW1-F1
#
_entry.id   AF-A0A4P8EUW1-F1
#
_cell.length_a   1.000
_cell.length_b   1.000
_cell.length_c   1.000
_cell.angle_alpha   90.00
_cell.angle_beta   90.00
_cell.angle_gamma   90.00
#
_symmetry.space_group_name_H-M   'P 1'
#
loop_
_entity.id
_entity.type
_entity.pdbx_description
1 polymer ?
#
loop_
_entity_poly.entity_id
_entity_poly.type
_entity_poly.pdbx_seq_one_letter_code
_entity_poly.pdbx_strand_id
1 'polypeptide(L)'
;MVLVGDKDETVPRSFGKPKRQFFRKGGQDAFVMSTPRPLGDLLHLRIWHDNSGSGRYSSWYLTYIHIRDVQTGKHYDFVADRWLAVEENDGKIDALVPVAGKEQLGQFSHVFSHTSQQNLSDGHLWFSVFLRPPRSRFTRVQRVSCCFALLFLSMMVNAMWYGVVPSTPSSGALNFGPMSLSIEQISVGVMSNLIIFPPSFLIVFLFKKSKARKLRKSRIDEALEKQKFGNHVAKADKKERPPSAASSHAGKDVEDGSKKKKKKKPLLLPWWCRIIAWILCIICLFGSAFIVWSYGVQFGNEKTTKWLTSLLTSFFSSILLIQPIKVFLMAMVISSIFKSIDLEGDDADDDELHPTLATDEEWIYTKPKKRKSKYGGVPDIYDQDTLTKMRKNRLNEVQMWRIIREIIAYGFFLYILIILSFDNRDPNSFYLRANLEAAFIKLGDMTNGNSDLDFSKIHDAGTFWIWAQNVVMQELRAQNWYDFVSPPYGLQGFLDDRVNRIMGYGMIRQVRSKPNTCRIHTQFADSFENCAGLTGLFDEEESHFCANWTRTGTKKDCNRPEYRYKTSDELDGLPYIGSLDVYGGGGYIYPLTGRMGSIAQKMQQLREERWIDHLTRAVLVEFSVYNSQVNLFGIATIFAEAVPGGGLLPGWRFDGVRLIRHHNGFQLFVFICEITYMIFIIYFMVREIRDMIKQKKAYFKSYWVYSEIAIILLSWAAFVVYILRYIETDAILKNFKATYGNGYVKMQQAQTMDDVFGYLLGMLVFIATIKFSKLLRFNRRIGMLSATLKQCWGDLTGFFLIFFIALGTFAMVFHLLLLTHMDDFKNMLSATESAFAMLLNKFDFDMMRETSLLAVVLFLFFAITMSIFFVNVLLTIIIRAFQQVKDDVLKQPNDFEILEFVQMRMFRFMGLGARGGRVEPLREHVKQFQDEQRRKDNQQKQVDQLPTKMDQFLNQVNDMYFDGTLELNNKEFLKKTLASKKTH
;
A
#
# COMPACT_ATOMS: atom_id res chain seq x y z
N MET A 1 -37.15 23.80 -14.50
CA MET A 1 -38.18 22.78 -14.22
C MET A 1 -39.47 23.15 -14.92
N VAL A 2 -40.16 22.17 -15.47
CA VAL A 2 -41.48 22.27 -16.12
C VAL A 2 -42.38 21.21 -15.51
N LEU A 3 -43.59 21.60 -15.10
CA LEU A 3 -44.65 20.71 -14.61
C LEU A 3 -45.73 20.61 -15.68
N VAL A 4 -46.16 19.38 -15.95
CA VAL A 4 -47.24 19.09 -16.89
C VAL A 4 -48.35 18.38 -16.14
N GLY A 5 -49.54 18.97 -16.18
CA GLY A 5 -50.78 18.34 -15.70
C GLY A 5 -51.77 18.15 -16.85
N ASP A 6 -52.90 17.53 -16.54
CA ASP A 6 -53.92 17.18 -17.53
C ASP A 6 -54.51 18.37 -18.30
N LYS A 7 -54.42 19.59 -17.73
CA LYS A 7 -55.07 20.79 -18.30
C LYS A 7 -54.12 21.80 -18.92
N ASP A 8 -52.92 21.94 -18.38
CA ASP A 8 -51.97 22.97 -18.80
C ASP A 8 -50.53 22.60 -18.36
N GLU A 9 -49.54 23.29 -18.91
CA GLU A 9 -48.13 23.14 -18.56
C GLU A 9 -47.52 24.45 -18.03
N THR A 10 -46.50 24.34 -17.19
CA THR A 10 -45.80 25.53 -16.68
C THR A 10 -44.63 25.93 -17.58
N VAL A 11 -44.49 27.23 -17.84
CA VAL A 11 -43.25 27.81 -18.40
C VAL A 11 -42.01 27.41 -17.56
N PRO A 12 -40.83 27.17 -18.16
CA PRO A 12 -39.60 26.86 -17.44
C PRO A 12 -39.35 27.76 -16.23
N ARG A 13 -39.40 27.15 -15.04
CA ARG A 13 -39.10 27.82 -13.78
C ARG A 13 -37.64 27.61 -13.40
N SER A 14 -36.92 28.70 -13.19
CA SER A 14 -35.56 28.71 -12.66
C SER A 14 -35.59 28.92 -11.15
N PHE A 15 -34.87 28.07 -10.41
CA PHE A 15 -34.78 28.18 -8.96
C PHE A 15 -33.41 28.76 -8.55
N GLY A 16 -33.40 30.01 -8.04
CA GLY A 16 -32.22 30.79 -7.57
C GLY A 16 -32.08 32.16 -8.26
N LYS A 17 -31.68 33.33 -7.69
CA LYS A 17 -31.23 33.84 -6.36
C LYS A 17 -31.81 35.28 -6.15
N PRO A 18 -31.95 35.81 -4.91
CA PRO A 18 -30.84 36.54 -4.24
C PRO A 18 -30.44 36.02 -2.83
N LYS A 19 -29.21 36.38 -2.40
CA LYS A 19 -28.47 36.11 -1.14
C LYS A 19 -28.15 34.65 -0.72
N ARG A 20 -28.99 33.63 -0.95
CA ARG A 20 -28.76 32.24 -0.45
C ARG A 20 -28.23 31.25 -1.50
N GLN A 21 -27.43 30.26 -1.10
CA GLN A 21 -27.08 29.07 -1.92
C GLN A 21 -28.14 27.97 -1.74
N PHE A 22 -28.77 27.55 -2.83
CA PHE A 22 -29.73 26.42 -2.91
C PHE A 22 -29.02 25.15 -3.43
N PHE A 23 -29.68 23.99 -3.32
CA PHE A 23 -29.26 22.69 -3.86
C PHE A 23 -27.92 22.17 -3.31
N ARG A 24 -27.78 22.19 -1.98
CA ARG A 24 -26.59 21.63 -1.31
C ARG A 24 -26.69 20.10 -1.22
N LYS A 25 -25.55 19.41 -1.18
CA LYS A 25 -25.48 17.96 -0.96
C LYS A 25 -26.26 17.55 0.30
N GLY A 26 -27.17 16.58 0.17
CA GLY A 26 -28.04 16.12 1.26
C GLY A 26 -29.05 17.18 1.74
N GLY A 27 -29.24 18.25 0.97
CA GLY A 27 -30.18 19.31 1.25
C GLY A 27 -31.52 19.08 0.58
N GLN A 28 -32.59 19.46 1.28
CA GLN A 28 -33.94 19.56 0.74
C GLN A 28 -34.31 21.04 0.74
N ASP A 29 -34.67 21.57 -0.43
CA ASP A 29 -35.10 22.95 -0.59
C ASP A 29 -36.57 22.99 -1.00
N ALA A 30 -37.35 23.82 -0.31
CA ALA A 30 -38.76 24.02 -0.60
C ALA A 30 -38.97 25.37 -1.30
N PHE A 31 -39.81 25.36 -2.34
CA PHE A 31 -40.14 26.52 -3.13
C PHE A 31 -41.65 26.62 -3.25
N VAL A 32 -42.19 27.84 -3.09
CA VAL A 32 -43.60 28.13 -3.41
C VAL A 32 -43.61 28.75 -4.80
N MET A 33 -44.43 28.19 -5.69
CA MET A 33 -44.62 28.70 -7.04
C MET A 33 -46.09 28.96 -7.28
N SER A 34 -46.40 30.05 -7.99
CA SER A 34 -47.75 30.35 -8.45
C SER A 34 -47.87 30.07 -9.95
N THR A 35 -49.02 29.52 -10.35
CA THR A 35 -49.38 29.32 -11.75
C THR A 35 -50.53 30.26 -12.13
N PRO A 36 -50.54 30.78 -13.36
CA PRO A 36 -51.62 31.67 -13.82
C PRO A 36 -52.95 30.92 -14.03
N ARG A 37 -52.87 29.61 -14.31
CA ARG A 37 -54.02 28.71 -14.50
C ARG A 37 -53.83 27.41 -13.69
N PRO A 38 -54.92 26.73 -13.30
CA PRO A 38 -54.83 25.43 -12.61
C PRO A 38 -54.36 24.34 -13.57
N LEU A 39 -53.35 23.57 -13.17
CA LEU A 39 -52.71 22.54 -14.01
C LEU A 39 -53.54 21.24 -14.12
N GLY A 40 -54.54 21.03 -13.26
CA GLY A 40 -55.24 19.74 -13.14
C GLY A 40 -54.46 18.74 -12.29
N ASP A 41 -54.73 17.45 -12.48
CA ASP A 41 -53.93 16.39 -11.85
C ASP A 41 -52.57 16.31 -12.58
N LEU A 42 -51.48 16.19 -11.81
CA LEU A 42 -50.13 16.22 -12.39
C LEU A 42 -49.78 14.87 -13.00
N LEU A 43 -49.14 14.88 -14.17
CA LEU A 43 -48.76 13.66 -14.90
C LEU A 43 -47.26 13.38 -14.78
N HIS A 44 -46.44 14.35 -15.17
CA HIS A 44 -44.98 14.24 -15.18
C HIS A 44 -44.32 15.61 -14.99
N LEU A 45 -43.06 15.59 -14.53
CA LEU A 45 -42.22 16.77 -14.44
C LEU A 45 -40.95 16.58 -15.28
N ARG A 46 -40.47 17.68 -15.87
CA ARG A 46 -39.15 17.75 -16.50
C ARG A 46 -38.22 18.66 -15.71
N ILE A 47 -37.05 18.15 -15.35
CA ILE A 47 -36.05 18.86 -14.55
C ILE A 47 -34.66 18.74 -15.16
N TRP A 48 -33.94 19.86 -15.20
CA TRP A 48 -32.56 19.92 -15.67
C TRP A 48 -31.76 20.93 -14.85
N HIS A 49 -30.43 20.83 -14.90
CA HIS A 49 -29.51 21.74 -14.23
C HIS A 49 -28.38 22.22 -15.16
N ASP A 50 -27.65 23.24 -14.74
CA ASP A 50 -26.59 23.91 -15.50
C ASP A 50 -25.19 23.31 -15.27
N ASN A 51 -25.11 22.09 -14.70
CA ASN A 51 -23.87 21.44 -14.29
C ASN A 51 -22.90 22.36 -13.51
N SER A 52 -23.43 23.34 -12.76
CA SER A 52 -22.62 24.25 -11.97
C SER A 52 -22.12 23.58 -10.68
N GLY A 53 -20.82 23.67 -10.42
CA GLY A 53 -20.19 23.02 -9.25
C GLY A 53 -18.75 22.58 -9.53
N SER A 54 -18.03 22.16 -8.48
CA SER A 54 -16.66 21.65 -8.62
C SER A 54 -16.64 20.12 -8.56
N GLY A 55 -16.11 19.46 -9.60
CA GLY A 55 -15.91 18.01 -9.60
C GLY A 55 -17.20 17.25 -9.28
N ARG A 56 -17.19 16.42 -8.23
CA ARG A 56 -18.36 15.62 -7.81
C ARG A 56 -19.57 16.46 -7.35
N TYR A 57 -19.39 17.76 -7.11
CA TYR A 57 -20.47 18.64 -6.66
C TYR A 57 -21.31 19.24 -7.81
N SER A 58 -20.94 19.01 -9.07
CA SER A 58 -21.76 19.40 -10.23
C SER A 58 -22.81 18.34 -10.58
N SER A 59 -22.53 17.08 -10.26
CA SER A 59 -23.38 15.92 -10.47
C SER A 59 -24.49 15.87 -9.42
N TRP A 60 -25.76 15.76 -9.84
CA TRP A 60 -26.91 15.70 -8.94
C TRP A 60 -27.48 14.29 -8.91
N TYR A 61 -27.61 13.70 -7.72
CA TYR A 61 -28.50 12.56 -7.53
C TYR A 61 -29.84 13.08 -7.04
N LEU A 62 -30.87 13.00 -7.88
CA LEU A 62 -32.22 13.41 -7.53
C LEU A 62 -32.96 12.19 -6.98
N THR A 63 -33.27 12.20 -5.68
CA THR A 63 -34.03 11.14 -5.01
C THR A 63 -35.52 11.26 -5.35
N TYR A 64 -36.18 12.32 -4.87
CA TYR A 64 -37.59 12.57 -5.09
C TYR A 64 -37.93 14.07 -5.08
N ILE A 65 -39.08 14.42 -5.67
CA ILE A 65 -39.69 15.75 -5.62
C ILE A 65 -41.11 15.61 -5.08
N HIS A 66 -41.42 16.37 -4.05
CA HIS A 66 -42.77 16.42 -3.46
C HIS A 66 -43.47 17.71 -3.85
N ILE A 67 -44.68 17.63 -4.39
CA ILE A 67 -45.50 18.77 -4.77
C ILE A 67 -46.84 18.68 -4.05
N ARG A 68 -47.14 19.71 -3.27
CA ARG A 68 -48.43 19.86 -2.59
C ARG A 68 -49.20 21.00 -3.23
N ASP A 69 -50.42 20.72 -3.67
CA ASP A 69 -51.35 21.78 -4.04
C ASP A 69 -51.90 22.42 -2.78
N VAL A 70 -51.61 23.71 -2.59
CA VAL A 70 -52.02 24.48 -1.41
C VAL A 70 -53.53 24.73 -1.38
N GLN A 71 -54.20 24.72 -2.55
CA GLN A 71 -55.64 24.97 -2.65
C GLN A 71 -56.47 23.73 -2.35
N THR A 72 -56.11 22.60 -2.96
CA THR A 72 -56.84 21.33 -2.83
C THR A 72 -56.31 20.42 -1.72
N GLY A 73 -55.08 20.64 -1.26
CA GLY A 73 -54.40 19.77 -0.30
C GLY A 73 -53.93 18.44 -0.89
N LYS A 74 -54.07 18.22 -2.21
CA LYS A 74 -53.55 17.01 -2.88
C LYS A 74 -52.01 17.01 -2.88
N HIS A 75 -51.43 15.83 -2.70
CA HIS A 75 -49.98 15.59 -2.72
C HIS A 75 -49.61 14.73 -3.93
N TYR A 76 -48.57 15.13 -4.65
CA TYR A 76 -47.99 14.42 -5.79
C TYR A 76 -46.51 14.18 -5.52
N ASP A 77 -46.12 12.90 -5.50
CA ASP A 77 -44.75 12.46 -5.30
C ASP A 77 -44.15 12.02 -6.62
N PHE A 78 -42.92 12.46 -6.88
CA PHE A 78 -42.14 12.08 -8.07
C PHE A 78 -40.84 11.43 -7.60
N VAL A 79 -40.73 10.11 -7.75
CA VAL A 79 -39.52 9.36 -7.40
C VAL A 79 -38.63 9.30 -8.64
N ALA A 80 -37.44 9.92 -8.57
CA ALA A 80 -36.53 10.02 -9.71
C ALA A 80 -35.41 8.97 -9.65
N ASP A 81 -34.85 8.75 -8.45
CA ASP A 81 -33.75 7.82 -8.11
C ASP A 81 -32.67 7.66 -9.20
N ARG A 82 -32.19 8.80 -9.72
CA ARG A 82 -31.20 8.80 -10.81
C ARG A 82 -30.23 9.96 -10.70
N TRP A 83 -29.04 9.74 -11.27
CA TRP A 83 -28.04 10.78 -11.50
C TRP A 83 -28.42 11.62 -12.71
N LEU A 84 -28.47 12.94 -12.51
CA LEU A 84 -28.39 13.98 -13.54
C LEU A 84 -26.92 14.41 -13.57
N ALA A 85 -26.15 13.77 -14.45
CA ALA A 85 -24.69 13.92 -14.48
C ALA A 85 -24.16 13.62 -15.88
N VAL A 86 -23.07 14.27 -16.26
CA VAL A 86 -22.45 14.07 -17.57
C VAL A 86 -21.68 12.73 -17.63
N GLU A 87 -21.27 12.23 -16.47
CA GLU A 87 -20.43 11.05 -16.32
C GLU A 87 -21.14 9.77 -15.86
N GLU A 88 -22.35 9.87 -15.31
CA GLU A 88 -23.13 8.72 -14.79
C GLU A 88 -24.47 8.56 -15.53
N ASN A 89 -25.04 7.35 -15.51
CA ASN A 89 -26.28 6.96 -16.20
C ASN A 89 -26.27 7.23 -17.72
N ASP A 90 -27.26 7.96 -18.22
CA ASP A 90 -27.46 8.31 -19.63
C ASP A 90 -26.57 9.48 -20.09
N GLY A 91 -25.75 10.04 -19.19
CA GLY A 91 -24.85 11.16 -19.47
C GLY A 91 -25.60 12.46 -19.73
N LYS A 92 -26.89 12.53 -19.36
CA LYS A 92 -27.74 13.69 -19.53
C LYS A 92 -27.93 14.40 -18.19
N ILE A 93 -28.08 15.71 -18.27
CA ILE A 93 -28.35 16.59 -17.12
C ILE A 93 -29.83 17.02 -17.06
N ASP A 94 -30.68 16.34 -17.83
CA ASP A 94 -32.12 16.55 -18.00
C ASP A 94 -32.85 15.21 -17.81
N ALA A 95 -33.93 15.20 -17.03
CA ALA A 95 -34.79 14.05 -16.87
C ALA A 95 -36.27 14.41 -16.84
N LEU A 96 -37.06 13.48 -17.38
CA LEU A 96 -38.52 13.45 -17.30
C LEU A 96 -38.93 12.38 -16.28
N VAL A 97 -39.68 12.77 -15.25
CA VAL A 97 -40.06 11.94 -14.10
C VAL A 97 -41.60 11.90 -14.01
N PRO A 98 -42.25 10.74 -14.12
CA PRO A 98 -43.70 10.59 -13.94
C PRO A 98 -44.10 10.62 -12.46
N VAL A 99 -45.38 10.86 -12.17
CA VAL A 99 -45.93 10.73 -10.81
C VAL A 99 -45.79 9.28 -10.31
N ALA A 100 -45.29 9.12 -9.08
CA ALA A 100 -45.08 7.83 -8.43
C ALA A 100 -46.38 7.29 -7.80
N GLY A 101 -46.56 5.97 -7.87
CA GLY A 101 -47.67 5.28 -7.21
C GLY A 101 -47.46 5.12 -5.70
N LYS A 102 -48.55 5.02 -4.93
CA LYS A 102 -48.51 4.88 -3.45
C LYS A 102 -47.71 3.64 -2.97
N GLU A 103 -47.63 2.58 -3.77
CA GLU A 103 -46.86 1.36 -3.45
C GLU A 103 -45.34 1.54 -3.56
N GLN A 104 -44.87 2.39 -4.49
CA GLN A 104 -43.44 2.65 -4.69
C GLN A 104 -42.82 3.44 -3.52
N LEU A 105 -43.62 4.25 -2.82
CA LEU A 105 -43.19 5.05 -1.66
C LEU A 105 -42.97 4.22 -0.38
N GLY A 106 -43.60 3.03 -0.28
CA GLY A 106 -43.54 2.16 0.90
C GLY A 106 -42.45 1.08 0.87
N GLN A 107 -41.62 1.04 -0.17
CA GLN A 107 -40.61 -0.01 -0.32
C GLN A 107 -39.53 0.10 0.78
N PHE A 108 -39.37 -0.95 1.58
CA PHE A 108 -38.45 -1.00 2.73
C PHE A 108 -37.03 -0.52 2.40
N SER A 109 -36.50 -0.92 1.23
CA SER A 109 -35.16 -0.52 0.78
C SER A 109 -35.00 1.01 0.66
N HIS A 110 -36.00 1.69 0.10
CA HIS A 110 -35.99 3.13 -0.08
C HIS A 110 -36.10 3.86 1.27
N VAL A 111 -37.03 3.42 2.13
CA VAL A 111 -37.19 3.97 3.49
C VAL A 111 -35.93 3.75 4.34
N PHE A 112 -35.35 2.54 4.32
CA PHE A 112 -34.15 2.21 5.07
C PHE A 112 -32.92 2.99 4.62
N SER A 113 -32.69 3.11 3.31
CA SER A 113 -31.57 3.88 2.76
C SER A 113 -31.67 5.36 3.15
N HIS A 114 -32.85 5.94 2.99
CA HIS A 114 -33.12 7.33 3.32
C HIS A 114 -32.98 7.62 4.83
N THR A 115 -33.61 6.81 5.69
CA THR A 115 -33.53 6.94 7.15
C THR A 115 -32.10 6.73 7.65
N SER A 116 -31.35 5.78 7.08
CA SER A 116 -29.94 5.56 7.42
C SER A 116 -29.07 6.76 7.05
N GLN A 117 -29.26 7.34 5.87
CA GLN A 117 -28.51 8.52 5.43
C GLN A 117 -28.82 9.76 6.28
N GLN A 118 -30.09 9.96 6.65
CA GLN A 118 -30.49 11.03 7.56
C GLN A 118 -29.91 10.84 8.97
N ASN A 119 -30.01 9.63 9.53
CA ASN A 119 -29.47 9.33 10.86
C ASN A 119 -27.93 9.39 10.89
N LEU A 120 -27.24 9.05 9.80
CA LEU A 120 -25.78 9.20 9.69
C LEU A 120 -25.36 10.68 9.57
N SER A 121 -26.08 11.46 8.77
CA SER A 121 -25.75 12.88 8.54
C SER A 121 -26.13 13.81 9.69
N ASP A 122 -27.18 13.48 10.46
CA ASP A 122 -27.67 14.30 11.57
C ASP A 122 -27.39 13.70 12.96
N GLY A 123 -27.43 12.37 13.10
CA GLY A 123 -27.32 11.64 14.37
C GLY A 123 -25.90 11.19 14.73
N HIS A 124 -25.02 10.94 13.77
CA HIS A 124 -23.62 10.62 14.04
C HIS A 124 -22.84 11.90 14.32
N LEU A 125 -22.53 12.21 15.58
CA LEU A 125 -22.01 13.53 15.96
C LEU A 125 -20.77 13.96 15.16
N TRP A 126 -19.76 13.09 15.02
CA TRP A 126 -18.53 13.39 14.27
C TRP A 126 -18.76 13.61 12.77
N PHE A 127 -19.47 12.69 12.09
CA PHE A 127 -19.77 12.82 10.65
C PHE A 127 -20.71 13.98 10.35
N SER A 128 -21.60 14.30 11.28
CA SER A 128 -22.56 15.38 11.15
C SER A 128 -21.93 16.77 11.14
N VAL A 129 -20.66 16.92 11.56
CA VAL A 129 -19.90 18.18 11.40
C VAL A 129 -19.71 18.48 9.91
N PHE A 130 -19.32 17.46 9.13
CA PHE A 130 -19.04 17.57 7.69
C PHE A 130 -20.29 17.43 6.83
N LEU A 131 -21.17 16.48 7.18
CA LEU A 131 -22.37 16.10 6.43
C LEU A 131 -23.65 16.79 6.89
N ARG A 132 -23.56 17.82 7.75
CA ARG A 132 -24.71 18.54 8.33
C ARG A 132 -25.81 18.80 7.28
N PRO A 133 -27.05 18.32 7.49
CA PRO A 133 -28.16 18.67 6.60
C PRO A 133 -28.49 20.17 6.75
N PRO A 134 -28.71 20.91 5.65
CA PRO A 134 -28.99 22.35 5.67
C PRO A 134 -30.18 22.77 6.53
N ARG A 135 -31.16 21.88 6.75
CA ARG A 135 -32.35 22.12 7.59
C ARG A 135 -32.12 21.92 9.09
N SER A 136 -31.03 21.29 9.52
CA SER A 136 -30.78 21.05 10.95
C SER A 136 -30.58 22.35 11.73
N ARG A 137 -31.30 22.51 12.84
CA ARG A 137 -31.16 23.62 13.80
C ARG A 137 -29.86 23.56 14.63
N PHE A 138 -29.26 22.38 14.72
CA PHE A 138 -27.98 22.13 15.36
C PHE A 138 -26.83 22.57 14.42
N THR A 139 -26.11 23.62 14.80
CA THR A 139 -25.11 24.30 13.95
C THR A 139 -23.78 23.53 13.91
N ARG A 140 -22.91 23.85 12.93
CA ARG A 140 -21.58 23.22 12.85
C ARG A 140 -20.72 23.58 14.06
N VAL A 141 -20.77 24.83 14.50
CA VAL A 141 -20.04 25.28 15.70
C VAL A 141 -20.52 24.50 16.93
N GLN A 142 -21.83 24.35 17.12
CA GLN A 142 -22.38 23.56 18.23
C GLN A 142 -21.95 22.09 18.16
N ARG A 143 -21.97 21.48 16.97
CA ARG A 143 -21.49 20.10 16.76
C ARG A 143 -20.01 19.96 17.08
N VAL A 144 -19.18 20.89 16.61
CA VAL A 144 -17.74 20.94 16.90
C VAL A 144 -17.50 21.10 18.40
N SER A 145 -18.20 22.02 19.07
CA SER A 145 -18.12 22.19 20.52
C SER A 145 -18.55 20.93 21.29
N CYS A 146 -19.58 20.22 20.83
CA CYS A 146 -19.96 18.93 21.40
C CYS A 146 -18.90 17.85 21.15
N CYS A 147 -18.26 17.83 19.97
CA CYS A 147 -17.16 16.89 19.67
C CYS A 147 -15.94 17.17 20.55
N PHE A 148 -15.60 18.44 20.77
CA PHE A 148 -14.54 18.82 21.71
C PHE A 148 -14.89 18.42 23.14
N ALA A 149 -16.10 18.73 23.61
CA ALA A 149 -16.55 18.31 24.94
C ALA A 149 -16.49 16.78 25.10
N LEU A 150 -16.89 16.01 24.08
CA LEU A 150 -16.78 14.55 24.07
C LEU A 150 -15.34 14.06 24.10
N LEU A 151 -14.46 14.66 23.29
CA LEU A 151 -13.05 14.30 23.25
C LEU A 151 -12.40 14.53 24.61
N PHE A 152 -12.60 15.69 25.22
CA PHE A 152 -12.02 15.98 26.53
C PHE A 152 -12.64 15.14 27.66
N LEU A 153 -13.95 14.87 27.63
CA LEU A 153 -14.57 13.90 28.55
C LEU A 153 -14.01 12.50 28.36
N SER A 154 -13.72 12.08 27.12
CA SER A 154 -13.07 10.79 26.85
C SER A 154 -11.64 10.73 27.36
N MET A 155 -10.89 11.83 27.24
CA MET A 155 -9.56 11.95 27.83
C MET A 155 -9.59 11.85 29.35
N MET A 156 -10.55 12.52 29.99
CA MET A 156 -10.73 12.49 31.43
C MET A 156 -11.09 11.09 31.94
N VAL A 157 -12.11 10.45 31.38
CA VAL A 157 -12.55 9.12 31.84
C VAL A 157 -11.47 8.07 31.58
N ASN A 158 -10.75 8.15 30.46
CA ASN A 158 -9.62 7.26 30.18
C ASN A 158 -8.46 7.47 31.18
N ALA A 159 -8.16 8.73 31.53
CA ALA A 159 -7.15 9.05 32.55
C ALA A 159 -7.55 8.55 33.95
N MET A 160 -8.82 8.65 34.33
CA MET A 160 -9.33 8.15 35.63
C MET A 160 -9.21 6.63 35.76
N TRP A 161 -9.31 5.89 34.66
CA TRP A 161 -9.28 4.41 34.67
C TRP A 161 -7.88 3.82 34.44
N TYR A 162 -6.86 4.65 34.28
CA TYR A 162 -5.50 4.22 33.94
C TYR A 162 -4.80 3.43 35.06
N GLY A 163 -5.27 3.53 36.31
CA GLY A 163 -4.79 2.73 37.44
C GLY A 163 -5.42 1.34 37.59
N VAL A 164 -6.45 1.01 36.80
CA VAL A 164 -7.16 -0.28 36.86
C VAL A 164 -6.56 -1.31 35.89
N VAL A 165 -5.71 -0.86 34.95
CA VAL A 165 -5.02 -1.74 33.99
C VAL A 165 -3.67 -2.15 34.57
N PRO A 166 -3.36 -3.45 34.73
CA PRO A 166 -2.08 -3.93 35.27
C PRO A 166 -0.88 -3.39 34.49
N SER A 167 0.23 -3.15 35.20
CA SER A 167 1.48 -2.59 34.65
C SER A 167 2.16 -3.53 33.64
N THR A 168 1.90 -4.83 33.76
CA THR A 168 2.32 -5.87 32.82
C THR A 168 1.16 -6.21 31.88
N PRO A 169 1.33 -6.13 30.55
CA PRO A 169 0.31 -6.61 29.63
C PRO A 169 0.08 -8.11 29.86
N SER A 170 -1.18 -8.49 30.06
CA SER A 170 -1.58 -9.89 30.01
C SER A 170 -1.14 -10.52 28.68
N SER A 171 -0.88 -11.82 28.67
CA SER A 171 -0.29 -12.61 27.57
C SER A 171 -1.05 -12.59 26.23
N GLY A 172 -2.12 -11.79 26.11
CA GLY A 172 -2.89 -11.52 24.89
C GLY A 172 -2.93 -10.04 24.45
N ALA A 173 -2.07 -9.15 24.97
CA ALA A 173 -2.03 -7.75 24.55
C ALA A 173 -1.25 -7.54 23.24
N LEU A 174 -1.81 -6.76 22.32
CA LEU A 174 -1.27 -6.47 21.00
C LEU A 174 -0.37 -5.24 21.00
N ASN A 175 0.94 -5.40 20.86
CA ASN A 175 1.86 -4.27 20.91
C ASN A 175 2.17 -3.77 19.50
N PHE A 176 1.53 -2.69 19.06
CA PHE A 176 1.82 -1.89 17.87
C PHE A 176 2.84 -0.78 18.20
N GLY A 177 4.13 -1.10 18.24
CA GLY A 177 5.17 -0.13 18.63
C GLY A 177 4.92 0.38 20.07
N PRO A 178 4.95 1.70 20.35
CA PRO A 178 4.60 2.21 21.69
C PRO A 178 3.12 1.99 22.08
N MET A 179 2.27 1.54 21.15
CA MET A 179 0.85 1.26 21.41
C MET A 179 0.69 -0.20 21.83
N SER A 180 0.05 -0.47 22.97
CA SER A 180 -0.45 -1.80 23.31
C SER A 180 -1.98 -1.79 23.15
N LEU A 181 -2.58 -2.92 22.75
CA LEU A 181 -3.99 -3.12 22.47
C LEU A 181 -4.42 -4.39 23.22
N SER A 182 -4.83 -4.24 24.49
CA SER A 182 -5.31 -5.33 25.33
C SER A 182 -6.84 -5.36 25.40
N ILE A 183 -7.41 -6.53 25.69
CA ILE A 183 -8.85 -6.69 25.96
C ILE A 183 -9.29 -5.79 27.12
N GLU A 184 -8.43 -5.61 28.12
CA GLU A 184 -8.63 -4.68 29.23
C GLU A 184 -8.75 -3.24 28.73
N GLN A 185 -7.90 -2.78 27.81
CA GLN A 185 -8.00 -1.43 27.20
C GLN A 185 -9.25 -1.24 26.34
N ILE A 186 -9.70 -2.29 25.62
CA ILE A 186 -10.97 -2.25 24.89
C ILE A 186 -12.15 -2.14 25.87
N SER A 187 -12.11 -2.87 26.99
CA SER A 187 -13.13 -2.81 28.03
C SER A 187 -13.20 -1.42 28.70
N VAL A 188 -12.03 -0.80 28.92
CA VAL A 188 -11.92 0.60 29.39
C VAL A 188 -12.56 1.54 28.36
N GLY A 189 -12.35 1.31 27.07
CA GLY A 189 -12.99 2.09 25.99
C GLY A 189 -14.52 1.98 25.98
N VAL A 190 -15.06 0.77 26.19
CA VAL A 190 -16.52 0.53 26.26
C VAL A 190 -17.13 1.19 27.50
N MET A 191 -16.52 1.01 28.67
CA MET A 191 -16.98 1.62 29.92
C MET A 191 -16.88 3.14 29.88
N SER A 192 -15.80 3.68 29.29
CA SER A 192 -15.66 5.11 29.06
C SER A 192 -16.81 5.66 28.22
N ASN A 193 -17.18 4.97 27.14
CA ASN A 193 -18.28 5.39 26.27
C ASN A 193 -19.65 5.37 26.99
N LEU A 194 -19.88 4.41 27.89
CA LEU A 194 -21.10 4.35 28.72
C LEU A 194 -21.18 5.53 29.69
N ILE A 195 -20.07 5.90 30.35
CA ILE A 195 -20.01 7.03 31.30
C ILE A 195 -20.19 8.37 30.59
N ILE A 196 -19.65 8.50 29.37
CA ILE A 196 -19.71 9.74 28.57
C ILE A 196 -21.09 9.91 27.90
N PHE A 197 -21.86 8.83 27.75
CA PHE A 197 -23.13 8.87 27.03
C PHE A 197 -24.19 9.80 27.65
N PRO A 198 -24.49 9.78 28.96
CA PRO A 198 -25.48 10.68 29.56
C PRO A 198 -25.18 12.19 29.40
N PRO A 199 -23.98 12.71 29.75
CA PRO A 199 -23.70 14.14 29.60
C PRO A 199 -23.67 14.57 28.13
N SER A 200 -23.16 13.72 27.25
CA SER A 200 -23.13 14.03 25.82
C SER A 200 -24.51 14.01 25.16
N PHE A 201 -25.36 13.05 25.53
CA PHE A 201 -26.74 13.00 25.08
C PHE A 201 -27.51 14.23 25.55
N LEU A 202 -27.34 14.65 26.81
CA LEU A 202 -27.99 15.84 27.37
C LEU A 202 -27.62 17.10 26.59
N ILE A 203 -26.32 17.34 26.34
CA ILE A 203 -25.83 18.50 25.59
C ILE A 203 -26.40 18.51 24.16
N VAL A 204 -26.35 17.36 23.47
CA VAL A 204 -26.87 17.23 22.10
C VAL A 204 -28.39 17.41 22.08
N PHE A 205 -29.11 16.87 23.06
CA PHE A 205 -30.57 16.99 23.18
C PHE A 205 -30.99 18.45 23.37
N LEU A 206 -30.33 19.19 24.26
CA LEU A 206 -30.59 20.61 24.50
C LEU A 206 -30.33 21.44 23.24
N PHE A 207 -29.21 21.24 22.54
CA PHE A 207 -28.92 21.97 21.30
C PHE A 207 -29.90 21.61 20.17
N LYS A 208 -30.27 20.33 20.02
CA LYS A 208 -31.16 19.85 18.95
C LYS A 208 -32.62 20.28 19.14
N LYS A 209 -33.11 20.35 20.37
CA LYS A 209 -34.52 20.65 20.70
C LYS A 209 -34.80 22.11 21.08
N SER A 210 -33.79 22.95 21.28
CA SER A 210 -33.98 24.38 21.60
C SER A 210 -34.60 25.21 20.46
N LYS A 211 -35.55 26.09 20.80
CA LYS A 211 -36.20 27.02 19.86
C LYS A 211 -35.35 28.26 19.56
N ALA A 212 -35.49 28.83 18.35
CA ALA A 212 -34.85 30.10 18.00
C ALA A 212 -35.57 31.30 18.65
N ARG A 213 -34.80 32.35 18.99
CA ARG A 213 -35.28 33.53 19.75
C ARG A 213 -36.28 34.42 18.97
N LYS A 214 -36.22 34.41 17.64
CA LYS A 214 -37.16 35.14 16.76
C LYS A 214 -37.75 34.14 15.78
N LEU A 215 -39.05 34.26 15.49
CA LEU A 215 -39.81 33.43 14.54
C LEU A 215 -40.40 34.33 13.46
N ARG A 216 -40.44 33.87 12.20
CA ARG A 216 -41.02 34.61 11.06
C ARG A 216 -42.32 33.92 10.61
N LYS A 217 -43.20 34.69 9.95
CA LYS A 217 -44.45 34.18 9.34
C LYS A 217 -44.14 33.22 8.17
N SER A 218 -44.97 32.18 8.00
CA SER A 218 -44.87 31.19 6.91
C SER A 218 -45.07 31.85 5.54
N ARG A 219 -44.25 31.48 4.56
CA ARG A 219 -44.41 31.90 3.16
C ARG A 219 -45.72 31.43 2.53
N ILE A 220 -46.28 30.32 2.99
CA ILE A 220 -47.56 29.79 2.54
C ILE A 220 -48.69 30.68 3.05
N ASP A 221 -48.62 31.09 4.32
CA ASP A 221 -49.57 32.04 4.91
C ASP A 221 -49.46 33.41 4.21
N GLU A 222 -48.24 33.88 3.94
CA GLU A 222 -48.01 35.13 3.19
C GLU A 222 -48.53 35.03 1.74
N ALA A 223 -48.37 33.86 1.09
CA ALA A 223 -48.88 33.62 -0.26
C ALA A 223 -50.42 33.53 -0.28
N LEU A 224 -51.03 32.85 0.69
CA LEU A 224 -52.48 32.77 0.87
C LEU A 224 -53.08 34.15 1.20
N GLU A 225 -52.41 34.97 2.02
CA GLU A 225 -52.81 36.36 2.28
C GLU A 225 -52.73 37.21 0.99
N LYS A 226 -51.64 37.10 0.21
CA LYS A 226 -51.49 37.77 -1.08
C LYS A 226 -52.56 37.36 -2.10
N GLN A 227 -52.94 36.07 -2.12
CA GLN A 227 -53.96 35.56 -3.02
C GLN A 227 -55.38 36.02 -2.61
N LYS A 228 -55.67 36.08 -1.31
CA LYS A 228 -56.91 36.69 -0.78
C LYS A 228 -56.99 38.18 -1.14
N PHE A 229 -55.89 38.91 -1.01
CA PHE A 229 -55.81 40.33 -1.38
C PHE A 229 -56.05 40.55 -2.88
N GLY A 230 -55.47 39.70 -3.74
CA GLY A 230 -55.71 39.73 -5.19
C GLY A 230 -57.15 39.43 -5.60
N ASN A 231 -57.82 38.47 -4.92
CA ASN A 231 -59.24 38.17 -5.16
C ASN A 231 -60.19 39.28 -4.68
N HIS A 232 -59.80 40.06 -3.66
CA HIS A 232 -60.56 41.25 -3.23
C HIS A 232 -60.42 42.41 -4.23
N VAL A 233 -59.24 42.63 -4.81
CA VAL A 233 -59.01 43.64 -5.86
C VAL A 233 -59.72 43.26 -7.18
N ALA A 234 -59.70 41.98 -7.57
CA ALA A 234 -60.42 41.50 -8.76
C ALA A 234 -61.96 41.53 -8.63
N LYS A 235 -62.49 41.56 -7.40
CA LYS A 235 -63.93 41.81 -7.13
C LYS A 235 -64.28 43.30 -7.09
N ALA A 236 -63.32 44.20 -6.89
CA ALA A 236 -63.53 45.65 -6.94
C ALA A 236 -63.59 46.19 -8.39
N ASP A 237 -62.84 45.59 -9.32
CA ASP A 237 -62.81 45.98 -10.74
C ASP A 237 -63.98 45.43 -11.60
N LYS A 238 -64.95 44.72 -11.00
CA LYS A 238 -66.12 44.14 -11.70
C LYS A 238 -67.46 44.84 -11.40
N LYS A 239 -67.42 46.12 -11.03
CA LYS A 239 -68.61 46.98 -10.85
C LYS A 239 -68.68 48.06 -11.95
N GLU A 240 -68.92 47.66 -13.20
CA GLU A 240 -69.49 48.54 -14.25
C GLU A 240 -69.81 47.72 -15.52
N ARG A 241 -71.07 47.27 -15.65
CA ARG A 241 -71.88 47.13 -16.90
C ARG A 241 -73.21 46.38 -16.61
N PRO A 242 -74.31 46.69 -17.30
CA PRO A 242 -75.68 46.29 -16.94
C PRO A 242 -76.08 44.91 -17.49
N PRO A 243 -77.23 44.33 -17.06
CA PRO A 243 -77.54 42.90 -17.20
C PRO A 243 -78.42 42.57 -18.42
N SER A 244 -78.31 41.35 -18.95
CA SER A 244 -79.41 40.70 -19.68
C SER A 244 -79.53 39.20 -19.35
N ALA A 245 -80.79 38.80 -19.31
CA ALA A 245 -81.48 37.64 -18.75
C ALA A 245 -81.01 36.19 -19.09
N ALA A 246 -81.38 35.32 -18.12
CA ALA A 246 -81.85 33.93 -18.24
C ALA A 246 -80.80 32.83 -18.54
N SER A 247 -80.81 31.63 -17.93
CA SER A 247 -81.80 30.95 -17.09
C SER A 247 -81.13 29.84 -16.24
N SER A 248 -81.90 29.40 -15.25
CA SER A 248 -81.69 28.38 -14.22
C SER A 248 -81.30 26.97 -14.69
N HIS A 249 -80.46 26.29 -13.90
CA HIS A 249 -80.88 25.06 -13.23
C HIS A 249 -80.04 24.77 -11.98
N ALA A 250 -80.77 24.51 -10.89
CA ALA A 250 -80.28 24.12 -9.59
C ALA A 250 -79.79 22.67 -9.57
N GLY A 251 -78.76 22.41 -8.76
CA GLY A 251 -78.24 21.08 -8.45
C GLY A 251 -77.61 21.06 -7.05
N LYS A 252 -78.46 20.69 -6.09
CA LYS A 252 -78.29 20.32 -4.67
C LYS A 252 -76.88 20.18 -4.08
N ASP A 253 -76.80 20.73 -2.87
CA ASP A 253 -75.82 20.49 -1.81
C ASP A 253 -75.62 19.00 -1.50
N VAL A 254 -74.36 18.61 -1.31
CA VAL A 254 -73.95 17.55 -0.39
C VAL A 254 -72.86 18.14 0.48
N GLU A 255 -73.21 18.49 1.71
CA GLU A 255 -72.27 18.59 2.82
C GLU A 255 -71.62 17.21 3.01
N ASP A 256 -70.30 17.14 2.95
CA ASP A 256 -69.58 16.10 3.68
C ASP A 256 -68.40 16.70 4.44
N GLY A 257 -68.45 16.49 5.75
CA GLY A 257 -67.54 17.06 6.72
C GLY A 257 -66.23 16.29 6.74
N SER A 258 -65.15 16.93 6.28
CA SER A 258 -63.81 16.52 6.71
C SER A 258 -63.35 17.44 7.86
N LYS A 259 -63.50 16.93 9.09
CA LYS A 259 -62.82 17.46 10.27
C LYS A 259 -61.33 17.58 9.96
N LYS A 260 -60.79 18.81 9.91
CA LYS A 260 -59.33 19.04 9.91
C LYS A 260 -58.73 18.39 11.16
N LYS A 261 -58.04 17.24 10.99
CA LYS A 261 -57.23 16.64 12.06
C LYS A 261 -56.23 17.69 12.54
N LYS A 262 -56.30 18.07 13.82
CA LYS A 262 -55.27 18.92 14.46
C LYS A 262 -53.98 18.11 14.52
N LYS A 263 -52.94 18.57 13.80
CA LYS A 263 -51.58 18.02 13.85
C LYS A 263 -51.02 18.10 15.28
N LYS A 264 -50.32 17.05 15.74
CA LYS A 264 -49.58 17.04 17.01
C LYS A 264 -48.32 17.90 16.87
N LYS A 265 -48.17 18.95 17.70
CA LYS A 265 -46.98 19.81 17.68
C LYS A 265 -45.77 19.07 18.28
N PRO A 266 -44.57 19.18 17.69
CA PRO A 266 -43.38 18.56 18.24
C PRO A 266 -42.96 19.23 19.56
N LEU A 267 -42.46 18.42 20.49
CA LEU A 267 -41.96 18.86 21.80
C LEU A 267 -40.66 19.69 21.60
N LEU A 268 -40.75 21.01 21.73
CA LEU A 268 -39.67 21.99 21.50
C LEU A 268 -39.32 22.69 22.81
N LEU A 269 -38.02 22.78 23.13
CA LEU A 269 -37.53 23.43 24.34
C LEU A 269 -37.44 24.96 24.18
N PRO A 270 -37.60 25.74 25.27
CA PRO A 270 -37.40 27.19 25.24
C PRO A 270 -36.01 27.62 24.74
N TRP A 271 -35.90 28.85 24.25
CA TRP A 271 -34.66 29.38 23.67
C TRP A 271 -33.50 29.53 24.67
N TRP A 272 -33.79 29.72 25.97
CA TRP A 272 -32.78 29.83 27.03
C TRP A 272 -32.06 28.51 27.34
N CYS A 273 -32.66 27.36 27.00
CA CYS A 273 -31.99 26.05 27.12
C CYS A 273 -30.71 25.95 26.25
N ARG A 274 -30.59 26.78 25.20
CA ARG A 274 -29.37 26.90 24.41
C ARG A 274 -28.23 27.53 25.19
N ILE A 275 -28.51 28.46 26.10
CA ILE A 275 -27.51 29.10 26.98
C ILE A 275 -27.00 28.06 27.99
N ILE A 276 -27.91 27.27 28.56
CA ILE A 276 -27.57 26.17 29.47
C ILE A 276 -26.65 25.15 28.78
N ALA A 277 -26.96 24.78 27.53
CA ALA A 277 -26.13 23.86 26.76
C ALA A 277 -24.70 24.38 26.54
N TRP A 278 -24.54 25.68 26.29
CA TRP A 278 -23.22 26.31 26.19
C TRP A 278 -22.46 26.32 27.51
N ILE A 279 -23.14 26.64 28.62
CA ILE A 279 -22.55 26.59 29.97
C ILE A 279 -22.07 25.17 30.29
N LEU A 280 -22.90 24.15 30.04
CA LEU A 280 -22.53 22.75 30.22
C LEU A 280 -21.34 22.33 29.36
N CYS A 281 -21.27 22.76 28.09
CA CYS A 281 -20.13 22.51 27.22
C CYS A 281 -18.83 23.12 27.78
N ILE A 282 -18.89 24.36 28.27
CA ILE A 282 -17.73 25.06 28.86
C ILE A 282 -17.27 24.37 30.14
N ILE A 283 -18.20 24.03 31.04
CA ILE A 283 -17.91 23.30 32.27
C ILE A 283 -17.27 21.94 31.96
N CYS A 284 -17.84 21.19 31.02
CA CYS A 284 -17.27 19.90 30.62
C CYS A 284 -15.86 20.07 30.09
N LEU A 285 -15.60 21.05 29.23
CA LEU A 285 -14.30 21.27 28.59
C LEU A 285 -13.22 21.69 29.59
N PHE A 286 -13.47 22.73 30.40
CA PHE A 286 -12.48 23.19 31.39
C PHE A 286 -12.33 22.21 32.56
N GLY A 287 -13.42 21.61 33.03
CA GLY A 287 -13.38 20.63 34.12
C GLY A 287 -12.58 19.38 33.74
N SER A 288 -12.83 18.82 32.56
CA SER A 288 -12.06 17.67 32.08
C SER A 288 -10.61 18.01 31.73
N ALA A 289 -10.34 19.19 31.15
CA ALA A 289 -8.97 19.63 30.88
C ALA A 289 -8.15 19.80 32.17
N PHE A 290 -8.75 20.37 33.23
CA PHE A 290 -8.10 20.50 34.53
C PHE A 290 -7.80 19.14 35.17
N ILE A 291 -8.74 18.19 35.11
CA ILE A 291 -8.55 16.83 35.63
C ILE A 291 -7.48 16.07 34.83
N VAL A 292 -7.49 16.16 33.50
CA VAL A 292 -6.46 15.52 32.66
C VAL A 292 -5.09 16.13 32.93
N TRP A 293 -5.00 17.45 33.11
CA TRP A 293 -3.75 18.11 33.49
C TRP A 293 -3.25 17.65 34.86
N SER A 294 -4.12 17.54 35.87
CA SER A 294 -3.73 17.11 37.22
C SER A 294 -3.23 15.65 37.24
N TYR A 295 -3.88 14.75 36.52
CA TYR A 295 -3.39 13.36 36.34
C TYR A 295 -2.13 13.31 35.47
N GLY A 296 -2.04 14.16 34.43
CA GLY A 296 -0.90 14.22 33.52
C GLY A 296 0.42 14.62 34.21
N VAL A 297 0.37 15.49 35.22
CA VAL A 297 1.54 15.84 36.03
C VAL A 297 2.07 14.65 36.84
N GLN A 298 1.23 13.66 37.16
CA GLN A 298 1.63 12.44 37.87
C GLN A 298 2.15 11.33 36.94
N PHE A 299 2.01 11.48 35.62
CA PHE A 299 2.40 10.45 34.65
C PHE A 299 3.87 10.60 34.24
N GLY A 300 4.66 9.53 34.42
CA GLY A 300 6.00 9.42 33.83
C GLY A 300 5.94 9.02 32.34
N ASN A 301 7.07 9.09 31.62
CA ASN A 301 7.14 8.82 30.16
C ASN A 301 6.46 7.51 29.72
N GLU A 302 6.67 6.43 30.45
CA GLU A 302 6.07 5.12 30.14
C GLU A 302 4.55 5.11 30.37
N LYS A 303 4.07 5.84 31.39
CA LYS A 303 2.65 5.95 31.69
C LYS A 303 1.92 6.83 30.68
N THR A 304 2.53 7.95 30.32
CA THR A 304 2.00 8.90 29.33
C THR A 304 1.87 8.28 27.95
N THR A 305 2.87 7.52 27.50
CA THR A 305 2.82 6.82 26.21
C THR A 305 1.69 5.80 26.20
N LYS A 306 1.62 4.90 27.20
CA LYS A 306 0.54 3.91 27.32
C LYS A 306 -0.86 4.53 27.41
N TRP A 307 -1.06 5.58 28.22
CA TRP A 307 -2.33 6.30 28.31
C TRP A 307 -2.75 6.90 26.95
N LEU A 308 -1.83 7.57 26.27
CA LEU A 308 -2.08 8.14 24.94
C LEU A 308 -2.50 7.07 23.93
N THR A 309 -1.90 5.89 24.01
CA THR A 309 -2.19 4.79 23.08
C THR A 309 -3.58 4.16 23.34
N SER A 310 -3.95 3.98 24.61
CA SER A 310 -5.29 3.54 25.04
C SER A 310 -6.37 4.56 24.64
N LEU A 311 -6.08 5.85 24.82
CA LEU A 311 -6.95 6.95 24.41
C LEU A 311 -7.22 6.93 22.91
N LEU A 312 -6.17 6.91 22.08
CA LEU A 312 -6.31 6.92 20.62
C LEU A 312 -7.11 5.71 20.15
N THR A 313 -6.83 4.54 20.69
CA THR A 313 -7.48 3.30 20.27
C THR A 313 -8.96 3.24 20.67
N SER A 314 -9.29 3.65 21.90
CA SER A 314 -10.68 3.75 22.36
C SER A 314 -11.47 4.83 21.61
N PHE A 315 -10.84 5.95 21.28
CA PHE A 315 -11.45 7.03 20.52
C PHE A 315 -11.79 6.61 19.08
N PHE A 316 -10.84 6.01 18.36
CA PHE A 316 -11.06 5.57 16.98
C PHE A 316 -12.03 4.40 16.87
N SER A 317 -12.00 3.43 17.80
CA SER A 317 -12.98 2.33 17.83
C SER A 317 -14.40 2.85 18.09
N SER A 318 -14.58 3.84 18.96
CA SER A 318 -15.89 4.48 19.19
C SER A 318 -16.43 5.17 17.93
N ILE A 319 -15.58 5.90 17.20
CA ILE A 319 -15.98 6.64 16.00
C ILE A 319 -16.24 5.72 14.80
N LEU A 320 -15.37 4.73 14.57
CA LEU A 320 -15.41 3.92 13.35
C LEU A 320 -16.28 2.67 13.47
N LEU A 321 -16.47 2.13 14.67
CA LEU A 321 -17.22 0.88 14.88
C LEU A 321 -18.54 1.13 15.62
N ILE A 322 -18.48 1.65 16.85
CA ILE A 322 -19.64 1.68 17.75
C ILE A 322 -20.72 2.66 17.27
N GLN A 323 -20.34 3.87 16.85
CA GLN A 323 -21.30 4.88 16.39
C GLN A 323 -22.02 4.50 15.08
N PRO A 324 -21.32 3.99 14.03
CA PRO A 324 -21.99 3.51 12.82
C PRO A 324 -22.94 2.33 13.09
N ILE A 325 -22.54 1.34 13.90
CA ILE A 325 -23.39 0.20 14.26
C ILE A 325 -24.69 0.68 14.92
N LYS A 326 -24.60 1.62 15.87
CA LYS A 326 -25.77 2.24 16.51
C LYS A 326 -26.70 2.92 15.51
N VAL A 327 -26.15 3.67 14.56
CA VAL A 327 -26.92 4.40 13.54
C VAL A 327 -27.68 3.43 12.63
N PHE A 328 -27.03 2.36 12.17
CA PHE A 328 -27.64 1.36 11.31
C PHE A 328 -28.70 0.54 12.04
N LEU A 329 -28.46 0.12 13.28
CA LEU A 329 -29.46 -0.59 14.10
C LEU A 329 -30.70 0.27 14.34
N MET A 330 -30.51 1.55 14.67
CA MET A 330 -31.64 2.45 14.89
C MET A 330 -32.43 2.72 13.59
N ALA A 331 -31.74 2.86 12.46
CA ALA A 331 -32.41 2.99 11.16
C ALA A 331 -33.17 1.71 10.78
N MET A 332 -32.61 0.52 11.04
CA MET A 332 -33.26 -0.77 10.79
C MET A 332 -34.54 -0.94 11.61
N VAL A 333 -34.51 -0.60 12.90
CA VAL A 333 -35.68 -0.64 13.79
C VAL A 333 -36.75 0.37 13.34
N ILE A 334 -36.36 1.61 13.03
CA ILE A 334 -37.30 2.66 12.58
C ILE A 334 -37.94 2.25 11.25
N SER A 335 -37.18 1.78 10.27
CA SER A 335 -37.71 1.37 8.96
C SER A 335 -38.54 0.08 8.99
N SER A 336 -38.38 -0.76 10.02
CA SER A 336 -39.21 -1.95 10.22
C SER A 336 -40.55 -1.64 10.91
N ILE A 337 -40.57 -0.62 11.78
CA ILE A 337 -41.76 -0.18 12.52
C ILE A 337 -42.60 0.81 11.70
N PHE A 338 -41.96 1.73 10.98
CA PHE A 338 -42.62 2.76 10.18
C PHE A 338 -42.62 2.35 8.69
N LYS A 339 -43.77 1.86 8.20
CA LYS A 339 -43.99 1.40 6.80
C LYS A 339 -44.14 2.52 5.76
N SER A 340 -44.23 3.77 6.19
CA SER A 340 -44.29 4.94 5.32
C SER A 340 -43.35 6.00 5.87
N ILE A 341 -42.67 6.72 4.98
CA ILE A 341 -41.97 7.94 5.35
C ILE A 341 -43.03 8.87 5.92
N ASP A 342 -42.91 9.27 7.19
CA ASP A 342 -43.82 10.21 7.84
C ASP A 342 -43.55 11.63 7.27
N LEU A 343 -43.82 11.80 5.98
CA LEU A 343 -43.72 13.06 5.24
C LEU A 343 -44.72 14.09 5.79
N GLU A 344 -45.78 13.62 6.47
CA GLU A 344 -46.74 14.46 7.21
C GLU A 344 -46.15 15.05 8.49
N GLY A 345 -45.19 14.37 9.13
CA GLY A 345 -44.44 14.90 10.29
C GLY A 345 -43.36 15.91 9.93
N ASP A 346 -42.94 15.91 8.66
CA ASP A 346 -42.01 16.86 8.05
C ASP A 346 -42.74 18.00 7.32
N ASP A 347 -44.07 18.10 7.54
CA ASP A 347 -44.89 19.19 7.04
C ASP A 347 -44.28 20.53 7.44
N ALA A 348 -44.02 21.33 6.42
CA ALA A 348 -43.25 22.57 6.40
C ALA A 348 -43.83 23.74 7.22
N ASP A 349 -44.69 23.49 8.22
CA ASP A 349 -45.69 24.46 8.65
C ASP A 349 -45.46 25.09 10.03
N ASP A 350 -44.45 24.70 10.84
CA ASP A 350 -44.41 25.19 12.25
C ASP A 350 -43.22 26.08 12.67
N ASP A 351 -42.13 26.29 11.91
CA ASP A 351 -41.20 27.40 12.22
C ASP A 351 -40.30 27.75 10.99
N GLU A 352 -40.74 28.62 10.08
CA GLU A 352 -39.82 29.18 9.08
C GLU A 352 -38.94 30.29 9.69
N LEU A 353 -37.72 29.93 10.12
CA LEU A 353 -36.57 30.84 9.96
C LEU A 353 -35.69 30.28 8.85
N HIS A 354 -35.54 31.04 7.78
CA HIS A 354 -34.39 30.85 6.91
C HIS A 354 -33.12 31.12 7.72
N PRO A 355 -32.14 30.19 7.77
CA PRO A 355 -30.82 30.55 8.24
C PRO A 355 -30.20 31.49 7.21
N THR A 356 -30.28 32.80 7.46
CA THR A 356 -29.11 33.63 7.17
C THR A 356 -28.03 33.15 8.12
N LEU A 357 -26.88 32.77 7.56
CA LEU A 357 -25.66 32.49 8.31
C LEU A 357 -25.54 33.57 9.41
N ALA A 358 -25.32 33.16 10.66
CA ALA A 358 -25.08 34.12 11.71
C ALA A 358 -23.85 34.97 11.35
N THR A 359 -23.75 36.18 11.90
CA THR A 359 -22.69 37.17 11.54
C THR A 359 -21.27 36.60 11.66
N ASP A 360 -21.07 35.58 12.48
CA ASP A 360 -19.85 34.78 12.64
C ASP A 360 -19.57 33.79 11.50
N GLU A 361 -20.61 33.32 10.80
CA GLU A 361 -20.50 32.49 9.61
C GLU A 361 -20.38 33.34 8.31
N GLU A 362 -20.63 34.66 8.34
CA GLU A 362 -20.47 35.56 7.18
C GLU A 362 -19.00 35.74 6.75
N TRP A 363 -18.03 35.61 7.65
CA TRP A 363 -16.62 35.89 7.33
C TRP A 363 -15.97 34.85 6.38
N ILE A 364 -16.56 33.65 6.27
CA ILE A 364 -16.16 32.61 5.29
C ILE A 364 -16.72 32.90 3.88
N TYR A 365 -17.70 33.81 3.77
CA TYR A 365 -18.35 34.15 2.51
C TYR A 365 -18.04 35.60 2.15
N THR A 366 -17.03 35.79 1.29
CA THR A 366 -16.80 37.08 0.63
C THR A 366 -18.10 37.62 0.05
N LYS A 367 -18.48 38.84 0.44
CA LYS A 367 -19.64 39.57 -0.11
C LYS A 367 -19.55 39.48 -1.63
N PRO A 368 -20.52 38.88 -2.34
CA PRO A 368 -20.46 38.83 -3.79
C PRO A 368 -20.50 40.29 -4.28
N LYS A 369 -19.45 40.73 -4.97
CA LYS A 369 -19.49 41.99 -5.73
C LYS A 369 -20.75 41.91 -6.61
N LYS A 370 -21.58 42.95 -6.55
CA LYS A 370 -22.78 43.09 -7.39
C LYS A 370 -22.35 43.07 -8.87
N ARG A 371 -22.28 41.88 -9.48
CA ARG A 371 -22.29 41.78 -10.94
C ARG A 371 -23.67 42.25 -11.38
N LYS A 372 -23.73 43.33 -12.16
CA LYS A 372 -24.94 43.72 -12.91
C LYS A 372 -25.22 42.58 -13.89
N SER A 373 -26.12 41.67 -13.53
CA SER A 373 -26.63 40.65 -14.45
C SER A 373 -27.46 41.37 -15.51
N LYS A 374 -27.07 41.26 -16.80
CA LYS A 374 -28.04 41.44 -17.89
C LYS A 374 -29.16 40.41 -17.68
N TYR A 375 -30.40 40.87 -17.76
CA TYR A 375 -31.60 40.07 -17.55
C TYR A 375 -31.78 39.00 -18.66
N GLY A 376 -32.43 37.90 -18.28
CA GLY A 376 -33.43 37.23 -19.13
C GLY A 376 -32.94 36.19 -20.12
N GLY A 377 -32.58 35.00 -19.64
CA GLY A 377 -32.52 33.81 -20.49
C GLY A 377 -32.60 32.57 -19.62
N VAL A 378 -33.57 31.69 -19.90
CA VAL A 378 -33.52 30.29 -19.43
C VAL A 378 -32.18 29.73 -19.92
N PRO A 379 -31.36 29.05 -19.08
CA PRO A 379 -30.16 28.41 -19.60
C PRO A 379 -30.59 27.41 -20.67
N ASP A 380 -30.18 27.67 -21.92
CA ASP A 380 -30.41 26.76 -23.05
C ASP A 380 -29.91 25.37 -22.70
N ILE A 381 -30.62 24.36 -23.21
CA ILE A 381 -30.16 22.98 -23.21
C ILE A 381 -28.80 22.97 -23.93
N TYR A 382 -27.77 22.44 -23.27
CA TYR A 382 -26.42 22.42 -23.83
C TYR A 382 -26.40 21.69 -25.18
N ASP A 383 -25.70 22.29 -26.14
CA ASP A 383 -25.45 21.68 -27.44
C ASP A 383 -24.63 20.39 -27.28
N GLN A 384 -24.88 19.40 -28.14
CA GLN A 384 -24.36 18.04 -27.99
C GLN A 384 -22.82 18.01 -27.97
N ASP A 385 -22.17 18.88 -28.74
CA ASP A 385 -20.71 19.03 -28.78
C ASP A 385 -20.11 19.64 -27.50
N THR A 386 -20.87 20.45 -26.77
CA THR A 386 -20.42 21.00 -25.50
C THR A 386 -20.54 19.98 -24.37
N LEU A 387 -21.60 19.15 -24.40
CA LEU A 387 -21.79 18.03 -23.48
C LEU A 387 -20.69 16.97 -23.64
N THR A 388 -20.29 16.63 -24.87
CA THR A 388 -19.20 15.67 -25.12
C THR A 388 -17.86 16.17 -24.60
N LYS A 389 -17.54 17.46 -24.78
CA LYS A 389 -16.33 18.08 -24.21
C LYS A 389 -16.35 18.10 -22.68
N MET A 390 -17.48 18.44 -22.07
CA MET A 390 -17.65 18.37 -20.62
C MET A 390 -17.48 16.94 -20.09
N ARG A 391 -18.02 15.96 -20.82
CA ARG A 391 -17.87 14.54 -20.53
C ARG A 391 -16.41 14.11 -20.57
N LYS A 392 -15.67 14.50 -21.60
CA LYS A 392 -14.25 14.18 -21.75
C LYS A 392 -13.41 14.69 -20.57
N ASN A 393 -13.59 15.96 -20.18
CA ASN A 393 -12.88 16.54 -19.04
C ASN A 393 -13.22 15.86 -17.72
N ARG A 394 -14.49 15.48 -17.54
CA ARG A 394 -14.95 14.79 -16.33
C ARG A 394 -14.41 13.37 -16.26
N LEU A 395 -14.39 12.64 -17.38
CA LEU A 395 -13.80 11.30 -17.48
C LEU A 395 -12.31 11.32 -17.13
N ASN A 396 -11.56 12.35 -17.56
CA ASN A 396 -10.16 12.53 -17.18
C ASN A 396 -10.00 12.72 -15.66
N GLU A 397 -10.88 13.47 -15.00
CA GLU A 397 -10.86 13.63 -13.54
C GLU A 397 -11.19 12.31 -12.80
N VAL A 398 -12.12 11.52 -13.32
CA VAL A 398 -12.45 10.20 -12.77
C VAL A 398 -11.28 9.23 -12.93
N GLN A 399 -10.62 9.24 -14.10
CA GLN A 399 -9.44 8.42 -14.38
C GLN A 399 -8.28 8.79 -13.45
N MET A 400 -8.04 10.09 -13.22
CA MET A 400 -7.06 10.57 -12.24
C MET A 400 -7.31 9.99 -10.84
N TRP A 401 -8.53 10.11 -10.31
CA TRP A 401 -8.83 9.59 -8.97
C TRP A 401 -8.74 8.07 -8.88
N ARG A 402 -9.05 7.35 -9.97
CA ARG A 402 -8.85 5.90 -10.06
C ARG A 402 -7.37 5.54 -9.94
N ILE A 403 -6.52 6.23 -10.69
CA ILE A 403 -5.06 6.06 -10.65
C ILE A 403 -4.49 6.36 -9.25
N ILE A 404 -4.88 7.49 -8.65
CA ILE A 404 -4.42 7.86 -7.29
C ILE A 404 -4.80 6.79 -6.27
N ARG A 405 -6.03 6.26 -6.34
CA ARG A 405 -6.47 5.18 -5.45
C ARG A 405 -5.64 3.91 -5.65
N GLU A 406 -5.31 3.57 -6.89
CA GLU A 406 -4.46 2.43 -7.20
C GLU A 406 -3.04 2.59 -6.65
N ILE A 407 -2.45 3.79 -6.77
CA ILE A 407 -1.14 4.11 -6.19
C ILE A 407 -1.16 3.97 -4.67
N ILE A 408 -2.18 4.51 -4.00
CA ILE A 408 -2.31 4.43 -2.54
C ILE A 408 -2.49 2.97 -2.09
N ALA A 409 -3.38 2.22 -2.76
CA ALA A 409 -3.64 0.82 -2.41
C ALA A 409 -2.40 -0.05 -2.61
N TYR A 410 -1.67 0.14 -3.72
CA TYR A 410 -0.46 -0.61 -3.99
C TYR A 410 0.71 -0.18 -3.11
N GLY A 411 0.80 1.12 -2.76
CA GLY A 411 1.76 1.62 -1.77
C GLY A 411 1.53 1.01 -0.38
N PHE A 412 0.28 0.82 0.02
CA PHE A 412 -0.06 0.11 1.26
C PHE A 412 0.28 -1.39 1.19
N PHE A 413 0.03 -2.05 0.06
CA PHE A 413 0.50 -3.43 -0.18
C PHE A 413 2.02 -3.55 -0.05
N LEU A 414 2.78 -2.64 -0.69
CA LEU A 414 4.24 -2.63 -0.63
C LEU A 414 4.73 -2.37 0.80
N TYR A 415 4.08 -1.49 1.54
CA TYR A 415 4.39 -1.22 2.94
C TYR A 415 4.22 -2.49 3.81
N ILE A 416 3.12 -3.22 3.65
CA ILE A 416 2.90 -4.50 4.35
C ILE A 416 4.00 -5.51 3.98
N LEU A 417 4.28 -5.65 2.69
CA LEU A 417 5.31 -6.58 2.22
C LEU A 417 6.69 -6.26 2.82
N ILE A 418 7.05 -4.98 2.89
CA ILE A 418 8.29 -4.52 3.50
C ILE A 418 8.31 -4.86 5.00
N ILE A 419 7.21 -4.66 5.74
CA ILE A 419 7.11 -5.05 7.15
C ILE A 419 7.35 -6.55 7.32
N LEU A 420 6.69 -7.39 6.51
CA LEU A 420 6.86 -8.85 6.57
C LEU A 420 8.29 -9.27 6.23
N SER A 421 8.94 -8.56 5.31
CA SER A 421 10.36 -8.78 4.98
C SER A 421 11.30 -8.42 6.12
N PHE A 422 11.04 -7.32 6.84
CA PHE A 422 11.84 -6.91 7.98
C PHE A 422 11.65 -7.84 9.18
N ASP A 423 10.42 -8.28 9.47
CA ASP A 423 10.17 -9.20 10.58
C ASP A 423 10.85 -10.57 10.37
N ASN A 424 10.99 -11.01 9.12
CA ASN A 424 11.64 -12.27 8.79
C ASN A 424 13.16 -12.29 9.13
N ARG A 425 13.84 -11.14 9.19
CA ARG A 425 15.28 -11.05 9.44
C ARG A 425 15.55 -10.27 10.71
N ASP A 426 16.03 -10.97 11.74
CA ASP A 426 16.45 -10.33 12.99
C ASP A 426 17.91 -9.83 12.87
N PRO A 427 18.21 -8.56 13.20
CA PRO A 427 19.58 -8.05 13.18
C PRO A 427 20.51 -8.80 14.13
N ASN A 428 20.00 -9.39 15.22
CA ASN A 428 20.79 -10.18 16.16
C ASN A 428 21.32 -11.48 15.56
N SER A 429 20.78 -11.94 14.43
CA SER A 429 21.32 -13.08 13.69
C SER A 429 22.77 -12.84 13.23
N PHE A 430 23.12 -11.60 12.91
CA PHE A 430 24.50 -11.25 12.53
C PHE A 430 25.46 -11.40 13.71
N TYR A 431 25.08 -10.88 14.88
CA TYR A 431 25.90 -10.98 16.09
C TYR A 431 26.03 -12.43 16.58
N LEU A 432 24.95 -13.22 16.48
CA LEU A 432 25.01 -14.65 16.80
C LEU A 432 26.02 -15.39 15.90
N ARG A 433 25.98 -15.13 14.59
CA ARG A 433 26.94 -15.70 13.63
C ARG A 433 28.37 -15.26 13.94
N ALA A 434 28.59 -13.98 14.20
CA ALA A 434 29.92 -13.45 14.52
C ALA A 434 30.48 -14.06 15.80
N ASN A 435 29.64 -14.27 16.83
CA ASN A 435 30.03 -14.92 18.08
C ASN A 435 30.45 -16.38 17.86
N LEU A 436 29.68 -17.15 17.10
CA LEU A 436 30.02 -18.54 16.77
C LEU A 436 31.30 -18.64 15.93
N GLU A 437 31.51 -17.71 14.99
CA GLU A 437 32.75 -17.66 14.19
C GLU A 437 33.97 -17.33 15.05
N ALA A 438 33.85 -16.36 15.97
CA ALA A 438 34.92 -16.03 16.90
C ALA A 438 35.27 -17.21 17.82
N ALA A 439 34.26 -17.90 18.37
CA ALA A 439 34.47 -19.02 19.29
C ALA A 439 35.08 -20.26 18.62
N PHE A 440 34.57 -20.69 17.46
CA PHE A 440 34.96 -21.98 16.87
C PHE A 440 36.04 -21.89 15.79
N ILE A 441 36.20 -20.75 15.11
CA ILE A 441 37.07 -20.64 13.93
C ILE A 441 38.35 -19.84 14.22
N LYS A 442 38.24 -18.70 14.92
CA LYS A 442 39.33 -17.71 15.09
C LYS A 442 39.87 -17.62 16.53
N LEU A 443 39.81 -18.72 17.27
CA LEU A 443 40.22 -18.73 18.68
C LEU A 443 41.74 -18.56 18.87
N GLY A 444 42.55 -19.05 17.92
CA GLY A 444 44.01 -18.94 17.94
C GLY A 444 44.51 -17.50 17.79
N ASP A 445 43.85 -16.70 16.93
CA ASP A 445 44.14 -15.27 16.76
C ASP A 445 43.82 -14.44 18.04
N MET A 446 42.88 -14.90 18.89
CA MET A 446 42.53 -14.21 20.15
C MET A 446 43.43 -14.58 21.33
N THR A 447 44.14 -15.71 21.26
CA THR A 447 44.91 -16.27 22.39
C THR A 447 46.43 -16.08 22.27
N ASN A 448 46.93 -15.31 21.29
CA ASN A 448 48.35 -14.92 21.13
C ASN A 448 49.35 -16.07 21.39
N GLY A 449 49.06 -17.28 20.88
CA GLY A 449 49.79 -18.47 21.34
C GLY A 449 50.02 -19.57 20.31
N ASN A 450 48.99 -20.05 19.60
CA ASN A 450 49.12 -21.22 18.70
C ASN A 450 48.24 -21.08 17.45
N SER A 451 48.85 -20.96 16.27
CA SER A 451 48.17 -20.96 14.96
C SER A 451 47.37 -22.24 14.69
N ASP A 452 47.73 -23.34 15.35
CA ASP A 452 47.11 -24.66 15.18
C ASP A 452 45.72 -24.77 15.83
N LEU A 453 45.27 -23.72 16.54
CA LEU A 453 43.92 -23.61 17.11
C LEU A 453 42.94 -22.92 16.17
N ASP A 454 43.41 -22.28 15.09
CA ASP A 454 42.54 -21.66 14.11
C ASP A 454 42.05 -22.69 13.09
N PHE A 455 40.74 -22.83 12.94
CA PHE A 455 40.16 -23.78 11.98
C PHE A 455 40.51 -23.41 10.53
N SER A 456 40.65 -22.12 10.23
CA SER A 456 40.97 -21.63 8.89
C SER A 456 42.36 -22.02 8.38
N LYS A 457 43.28 -22.41 9.28
CA LYS A 457 44.68 -22.77 8.97
C LYS A 457 44.92 -24.29 9.03
N ILE A 458 43.86 -25.10 9.10
CA ILE A 458 43.98 -26.57 9.14
C ILE A 458 44.32 -27.11 7.76
N HIS A 459 45.32 -27.99 7.72
CA HIS A 459 45.80 -28.63 6.48
C HIS A 459 45.85 -30.16 6.56
N ASP A 460 45.91 -30.75 7.77
CA ASP A 460 46.12 -32.18 7.98
C ASP A 460 45.10 -32.77 8.96
N ALA A 461 44.86 -34.08 8.88
CA ALA A 461 44.02 -34.78 9.86
C ALA A 461 44.56 -34.65 11.30
N GLY A 462 45.88 -34.55 11.47
CA GLY A 462 46.50 -34.36 12.77
C GLY A 462 46.13 -33.02 13.42
N THR A 463 46.19 -31.93 12.65
CA THR A 463 45.82 -30.58 13.10
C THR A 463 44.31 -30.46 13.31
N PHE A 464 43.50 -31.15 12.50
CA PHE A 464 42.06 -31.28 12.73
C PHE A 464 41.73 -31.87 14.10
N TRP A 465 42.39 -32.97 14.51
CA TRP A 465 42.15 -33.58 15.82
C TRP A 465 42.60 -32.68 16.98
N ILE A 466 43.68 -31.91 16.81
CA ILE A 466 44.14 -30.94 17.81
C ILE A 466 43.09 -29.84 17.99
N TRP A 467 42.56 -29.30 16.89
CA TRP A 467 41.47 -28.33 16.93
C TRP A 467 40.19 -28.92 17.57
N ALA A 468 39.79 -30.12 17.17
CA ALA A 468 38.58 -30.75 17.71
C ALA A 468 38.69 -31.02 19.23
N GLN A 469 39.88 -31.40 19.71
CA GLN A 469 40.11 -31.65 21.13
C GLN A 469 40.24 -30.37 21.95
N ASN A 470 40.83 -29.30 21.41
CA ASN A 470 41.08 -28.09 22.20
C ASN A 470 39.96 -27.05 22.07
N VAL A 471 39.36 -26.89 20.89
CA VAL A 471 38.35 -25.86 20.61
C VAL A 471 36.95 -26.44 20.76
N VAL A 472 36.57 -27.42 19.93
CA VAL A 472 35.20 -27.95 19.89
C VAL A 472 34.77 -28.50 21.25
N MET A 473 35.66 -29.20 21.95
CA MET A 473 35.37 -29.74 23.28
C MET A 473 35.18 -28.66 24.34
N GLN A 474 35.94 -27.56 24.28
CA GLN A 474 35.89 -26.51 25.29
C GLN A 474 34.71 -25.58 25.06
N GLU A 475 34.44 -25.22 23.81
CA GLU A 475 33.40 -24.25 23.46
C GLU A 475 31.98 -24.83 23.47
N LEU A 476 31.82 -26.13 23.14
CA LEU A 476 30.49 -26.76 23.11
C LEU A 476 29.81 -26.86 24.49
N ARG A 477 30.55 -26.65 25.58
CA ARG A 477 30.03 -26.78 26.95
C ARG A 477 30.64 -25.75 27.88
N ALA A 478 29.83 -25.23 28.79
CA ALA A 478 30.27 -24.33 29.85
C ALA A 478 31.47 -24.91 30.64
N GLN A 479 32.57 -24.16 30.66
CA GLN A 479 33.76 -24.52 31.42
C GLN A 479 33.58 -24.24 32.91
N ASN A 480 34.52 -24.77 33.71
CA ASN A 480 34.62 -24.43 35.11
C ASN A 480 34.84 -22.92 35.29
N TRP A 481 34.35 -22.39 36.39
CA TRP A 481 34.56 -20.99 36.75
C TRP A 481 36.04 -20.73 37.11
N TYR A 482 36.41 -19.47 37.25
CA TYR A 482 37.77 -19.05 37.63
C TYR A 482 38.23 -19.62 38.99
N ASP A 483 37.28 -20.06 39.82
CA ASP A 483 37.47 -20.72 41.10
C ASP A 483 37.51 -22.27 40.98
N PHE A 484 37.58 -22.80 39.77
CA PHE A 484 37.57 -24.23 39.44
C PHE A 484 36.30 -24.97 39.85
N VAL A 485 35.23 -24.26 40.19
CA VAL A 485 33.93 -24.85 40.50
C VAL A 485 33.22 -25.21 39.20
N SER A 486 32.76 -26.46 39.11
CA SER A 486 31.99 -26.92 37.95
C SER A 486 30.64 -26.22 37.87
N PRO A 487 30.16 -25.89 36.65
CA PRO A 487 28.89 -25.20 36.49
C PRO A 487 27.74 -26.04 37.07
N PRO A 488 26.74 -25.38 37.68
CA PRO A 488 25.51 -26.03 38.15
C PRO A 488 24.90 -26.92 37.06
N TYR A 489 24.24 -28.02 37.45
CA TYR A 489 23.66 -28.99 36.51
C TYR A 489 22.80 -28.35 35.40
N GLY A 490 22.05 -27.29 35.73
CA GLY A 490 21.22 -26.56 34.76
C GLY A 490 21.99 -25.79 33.69
N LEU A 491 23.27 -25.48 33.91
CA LEU A 491 24.15 -24.73 33.00
C LEU A 491 25.03 -25.63 32.11
N GLN A 492 25.05 -26.94 32.34
CA GLN A 492 25.88 -27.89 31.57
C GLN A 492 25.47 -28.03 30.10
N GLY A 493 24.24 -27.62 29.76
CA GLY A 493 23.72 -27.60 28.38
C GLY A 493 23.94 -26.27 27.65
N PHE A 494 24.73 -25.35 28.21
CA PHE A 494 25.10 -24.09 27.54
C PHE A 494 26.51 -24.19 26.96
N LEU A 495 26.78 -23.44 25.89
CA LEU A 495 28.13 -23.19 25.39
C LEU A 495 28.96 -22.45 26.46
N ASP A 496 30.26 -22.27 26.21
CA ASP A 496 31.12 -21.54 27.14
C ASP A 496 30.71 -20.07 27.34
N ASP A 497 29.98 -19.50 26.37
CA ASP A 497 29.36 -18.17 26.51
C ASP A 497 28.25 -18.08 27.57
N ARG A 498 27.75 -19.22 28.09
CA ARG A 498 26.69 -19.34 29.11
C ARG A 498 25.34 -18.71 28.70
N VAL A 499 25.16 -18.36 27.43
CA VAL A 499 23.95 -17.72 26.91
C VAL A 499 23.26 -18.64 25.91
N ASN A 500 24.04 -19.24 25.01
CA ASN A 500 23.53 -20.13 23.98
C ASN A 500 23.41 -21.55 24.53
N ARG A 501 22.20 -22.10 24.49
CA ARG A 501 21.93 -23.48 24.92
C ARG A 501 22.08 -24.44 23.76
N ILE A 502 22.85 -25.52 23.89
CA ILE A 502 22.91 -26.57 22.87
C ILE A 502 21.56 -27.30 22.77
N MET A 503 21.13 -27.57 21.55
CA MET A 503 19.92 -28.33 21.24
C MET A 503 20.33 -29.76 20.90
N GLY A 504 20.14 -30.68 21.85
CA GLY A 504 20.62 -32.07 21.72
C GLY A 504 22.11 -32.17 22.02
N TYR A 505 22.88 -32.62 21.02
CA TYR A 505 24.33 -32.75 21.13
C TYR A 505 25.00 -32.46 19.77
N GLY A 506 26.27 -32.07 19.80
CA GLY A 506 27.08 -31.96 18.58
C GLY A 506 27.60 -33.32 18.11
N MET A 507 27.85 -33.48 16.83
CA MET A 507 28.42 -34.72 16.29
C MET A 507 29.47 -34.45 15.21
N ILE A 508 30.42 -35.36 15.10
CA ILE A 508 31.37 -35.41 14.00
C ILE A 508 30.88 -36.48 13.02
N ARG A 509 30.64 -36.09 11.78
CA ARG A 509 30.23 -36.94 10.68
C ARG A 509 31.35 -37.04 9.65
N GLN A 510 31.63 -38.24 9.20
CA GLN A 510 32.63 -38.51 8.16
C GLN A 510 31.95 -39.10 6.94
N VAL A 511 32.36 -38.61 5.77
CA VAL A 511 31.99 -39.13 4.46
C VAL A 511 33.23 -39.75 3.82
N ARG A 512 33.08 -40.98 3.31
CA ARG A 512 34.14 -41.75 2.67
C ARG A 512 33.76 -42.11 1.25
N SER A 513 34.79 -42.24 0.41
CA SER A 513 34.66 -42.79 -0.93
C SER A 513 34.93 -44.29 -0.96
N LYS A 514 34.34 -44.97 -1.95
CA LYS A 514 34.70 -46.36 -2.30
C LYS A 514 36.18 -46.41 -2.70
N PRO A 515 36.88 -47.52 -2.41
CA PRO A 515 38.25 -47.69 -2.88
C PRO A 515 38.30 -47.84 -4.41
N ASN A 516 39.43 -47.45 -5.02
CA ASN A 516 39.71 -47.64 -6.45
C ASN A 516 38.77 -46.91 -7.41
N THR A 517 38.44 -45.66 -7.09
CA THR A 517 37.62 -44.78 -7.94
C THR A 517 38.38 -44.25 -9.15
N CYS A 518 39.71 -44.23 -9.12
CA CYS A 518 40.54 -43.87 -10.28
C CYS A 518 41.25 -45.06 -10.92
N ARG A 519 41.48 -44.95 -12.23
CA ARG A 519 42.25 -45.92 -13.00
C ARG A 519 43.73 -45.59 -12.88
N ILE A 520 44.49 -46.49 -12.27
CA ILE A 520 45.95 -46.41 -12.22
C ILE A 520 46.48 -46.63 -13.64
N HIS A 521 47.39 -45.76 -14.08
CA HIS A 521 48.05 -45.92 -15.38
C HIS A 521 48.86 -47.22 -15.38
N THR A 522 48.88 -47.95 -16.50
CA THR A 522 49.42 -49.32 -16.58
C THR A 522 50.88 -49.44 -16.12
N GLN A 523 51.69 -48.41 -16.35
CA GLN A 523 53.09 -48.36 -15.90
C GLN A 523 53.27 -48.27 -14.37
N PHE A 524 52.24 -47.84 -13.66
CA PHE A 524 52.27 -47.65 -12.21
C PHE A 524 51.42 -48.68 -11.46
N ALA A 525 50.82 -49.64 -12.18
CA ALA A 525 49.97 -50.68 -11.60
C ALA A 525 50.72 -51.58 -10.61
N ASP A 526 52.03 -51.80 -10.81
CA ASP A 526 52.86 -52.60 -9.91
C ASP A 526 53.34 -51.82 -8.67
N SER A 527 53.27 -50.48 -8.70
CA SER A 527 53.77 -49.60 -7.61
C SER A 527 52.68 -49.09 -6.69
N PHE A 528 51.42 -49.04 -7.14
CA PHE A 528 50.30 -48.56 -6.36
C PHE A 528 49.15 -49.57 -6.42
N GLU A 529 48.73 -50.05 -5.24
CA GLU A 529 47.61 -50.99 -5.12
C GLU A 529 46.25 -50.27 -5.16
N ASN A 530 46.19 -49.03 -4.66
CA ASN A 530 44.95 -48.29 -4.51
C ASN A 530 45.02 -46.88 -5.11
N CYS A 531 43.88 -46.42 -5.65
CA CYS A 531 43.73 -45.11 -6.27
C CYS A 531 42.43 -44.44 -5.81
N ALA A 532 42.51 -43.23 -5.29
CA ALA A 532 41.34 -42.46 -4.86
C ALA A 532 41.30 -41.11 -5.60
N GLY A 533 40.43 -41.00 -6.62
CA GLY A 533 40.28 -39.78 -7.43
C GLY A 533 39.24 -38.81 -6.86
N LEU A 534 39.00 -37.70 -7.55
CA LEU A 534 37.81 -36.88 -7.31
C LEU A 534 36.56 -37.76 -7.49
N THR A 535 35.73 -37.80 -6.46
CA THR A 535 34.51 -38.60 -6.40
C THR A 535 33.28 -37.72 -6.58
N GLY A 536 32.10 -38.33 -6.67
CA GLY A 536 30.82 -37.65 -6.53
C GLY A 536 29.90 -38.36 -5.53
N LEU A 537 28.68 -37.85 -5.38
CA LEU A 537 27.64 -38.39 -4.48
C LEU A 537 27.39 -39.91 -4.63
N PHE A 538 27.56 -40.49 -5.82
CA PHE A 538 27.31 -41.92 -6.07
C PHE A 538 28.48 -42.85 -5.72
N ASP A 539 29.67 -42.28 -5.51
CA ASP A 539 30.89 -43.01 -5.20
C ASP A 539 31.14 -43.12 -3.68
N GLU A 540 30.16 -42.71 -2.87
CA GLU A 540 30.21 -42.83 -1.40
C GLU A 540 30.20 -44.29 -0.94
N GLU A 541 30.95 -44.56 0.14
CA GLU A 541 31.06 -45.88 0.75
C GLU A 541 30.04 -46.06 1.88
N GLU A 542 29.02 -46.89 1.62
CA GLU A 542 27.89 -47.16 2.51
C GLU A 542 28.05 -48.43 3.37
N SER A 543 29.15 -49.19 3.21
CA SER A 543 29.36 -50.45 3.91
C SER A 543 29.59 -50.28 5.42
N HIS A 544 29.26 -51.28 6.24
CA HIS A 544 29.66 -51.28 7.65
C HIS A 544 31.09 -51.82 7.83
N PHE A 545 31.86 -51.17 8.71
CA PHE A 545 33.23 -51.56 9.03
C PHE A 545 33.39 -51.90 10.52
N CYS A 546 34.47 -52.61 10.83
CA CYS A 546 35.01 -52.76 12.18
C CYS A 546 36.11 -51.71 12.41
N ALA A 547 36.63 -51.63 13.64
CA ALA A 547 37.73 -50.72 13.97
C ALA A 547 38.91 -50.82 12.96
N ASN A 548 39.60 -49.70 12.72
CA ASN A 548 40.65 -49.55 11.70
C ASN A 548 40.19 -49.78 10.25
N TRP A 549 38.91 -49.52 9.93
CA TRP A 549 38.35 -49.67 8.58
C TRP A 549 38.49 -51.08 7.99
N THR A 550 38.45 -52.10 8.85
CA THR A 550 38.53 -53.51 8.44
C THR A 550 37.15 -54.12 8.26
N ARG A 551 36.98 -55.02 7.29
CA ARG A 551 35.72 -55.77 7.10
C ARG A 551 35.57 -56.95 8.06
N THR A 552 36.68 -57.41 8.64
CA THR A 552 36.76 -58.56 9.54
C THR A 552 37.50 -58.17 10.81
N GLY A 553 36.92 -58.42 11.97
CA GLY A 553 37.51 -58.08 13.27
C GLY A 553 36.85 -58.83 14.42
N THR A 554 37.26 -58.53 15.64
CA THR A 554 36.63 -59.13 16.83
C THR A 554 35.20 -58.60 17.01
N LYS A 555 34.33 -59.37 17.69
CA LYS A 555 32.94 -58.96 17.95
C LYS A 555 32.84 -57.60 18.68
N LYS A 556 33.84 -57.23 19.50
CA LYS A 556 33.90 -55.93 20.18
C LYS A 556 34.26 -54.79 19.22
N ASP A 557 35.14 -55.04 18.25
CA ASP A 557 35.57 -54.03 17.29
C ASP A 557 34.51 -53.74 16.22
N CYS A 558 33.74 -54.76 15.83
CA CYS A 558 32.65 -54.62 14.86
C CYS A 558 31.32 -54.13 15.49
N ASN A 559 31.22 -54.09 16.83
CA ASN A 559 30.03 -53.57 17.52
C ASN A 559 30.10 -52.07 17.83
N ARG A 560 31.11 -51.38 17.28
CA ARG A 560 31.32 -49.95 17.49
C ARG A 560 30.40 -49.14 16.57
N PRO A 561 29.61 -48.19 17.09
CA PRO A 561 28.70 -47.40 16.26
C PRO A 561 29.44 -46.44 15.32
N GLU A 562 30.68 -46.04 15.64
CA GLU A 562 31.44 -45.04 14.86
C GLU A 562 31.90 -45.55 13.49
N TYR A 563 31.91 -46.86 13.28
CA TYR A 563 32.29 -47.53 12.02
C TYR A 563 31.08 -48.11 11.27
N ARG A 564 29.86 -47.86 11.77
CA ARG A 564 28.63 -48.25 11.09
C ARG A 564 28.08 -47.05 10.32
N TYR A 565 27.98 -47.21 9.01
CA TYR A 565 27.30 -46.24 8.15
C TYR A 565 25.85 -46.04 8.60
N LYS A 566 25.42 -44.78 8.65
CA LYS A 566 24.02 -44.39 8.82
C LYS A 566 23.52 -43.70 7.55
N THR A 567 22.33 -44.08 7.12
CA THR A 567 21.72 -43.50 5.92
C THR A 567 21.25 -42.07 6.17
N SER A 568 20.99 -41.34 5.08
CA SER A 568 20.49 -39.96 5.12
C SER A 568 19.17 -39.86 5.91
N ASP A 569 18.26 -40.80 5.71
CA ASP A 569 16.93 -40.83 6.35
C ASP A 569 17.02 -41.12 7.86
N GLU A 570 18.00 -41.90 8.31
CA GLU A 570 18.21 -42.15 9.75
C GLU A 570 18.79 -40.95 10.50
N LEU A 571 19.48 -40.06 9.78
CA LEU A 571 20.13 -38.87 10.33
C LEU A 571 19.32 -37.58 10.10
N ASP A 572 18.18 -37.64 9.42
CA ASP A 572 17.45 -36.48 8.89
C ASP A 572 18.40 -35.53 8.12
N GLY A 573 19.36 -36.10 7.40
CA GLY A 573 20.43 -35.39 6.71
C GLY A 573 20.05 -34.98 5.29
N LEU A 574 20.38 -33.76 4.89
CA LEU A 574 20.32 -33.31 3.49
C LEU A 574 21.71 -33.32 2.87
N PRO A 575 21.82 -33.55 1.54
CA PRO A 575 23.08 -33.38 0.83
C PRO A 575 23.69 -32.00 1.08
N TYR A 576 24.98 -31.97 1.37
CA TYR A 576 25.74 -30.77 1.65
C TYR A 576 26.63 -30.42 0.47
N ILE A 577 26.49 -29.20 -0.05
CA ILE A 577 27.30 -28.68 -1.15
C ILE A 577 28.56 -28.05 -0.54
N GLY A 578 29.71 -28.70 -0.71
CA GLY A 578 31.02 -28.17 -0.34
C GLY A 578 31.69 -27.38 -1.46
N SER A 579 32.95 -26.98 -1.27
CA SER A 579 33.73 -26.24 -2.27
C SER A 579 34.36 -27.15 -3.32
N LEU A 580 34.58 -28.43 -2.98
CA LEU A 580 35.10 -29.44 -3.89
C LEU A 580 34.00 -30.29 -4.53
N ASP A 581 33.03 -30.76 -3.74
CA ASP A 581 32.03 -31.74 -4.17
C ASP A 581 30.73 -31.65 -3.35
N VAL A 582 29.71 -32.41 -3.76
CA VAL A 582 28.42 -32.56 -3.07
C VAL A 582 28.42 -33.87 -2.28
N TYR A 583 28.33 -33.76 -0.96
CA TYR A 583 28.31 -34.91 -0.05
C TYR A 583 26.88 -35.28 0.34
N GLY A 584 26.60 -36.57 0.51
CA GLY A 584 25.34 -37.09 1.00
C GLY A 584 25.04 -36.66 2.44
N GLY A 585 23.78 -36.80 2.85
CA GLY A 585 23.35 -36.55 4.23
C GLY A 585 23.70 -37.67 5.21
N GLY A 586 24.06 -38.85 4.69
CA GLY A 586 24.51 -40.02 5.47
C GLY A 586 25.98 -39.94 5.89
N GLY A 587 26.48 -41.01 6.53
CA GLY A 587 27.89 -41.16 6.86
C GLY A 587 28.17 -41.92 8.14
N TYR A 588 29.44 -41.94 8.53
CA TYR A 588 29.92 -42.51 9.79
C TYR A 588 29.93 -41.41 10.85
N ILE A 589 29.40 -41.69 12.05
CA ILE A 589 29.17 -40.64 13.03
C ILE A 589 29.81 -40.93 14.37
N TYR A 590 30.33 -39.88 15.00
CA TYR A 590 30.75 -39.87 16.39
C TYR A 590 29.97 -38.80 17.17
N PRO A 591 28.99 -39.19 18.00
CA PRO A 591 28.18 -38.25 18.78
C PRO A 591 28.96 -37.74 20.00
N LEU A 592 29.00 -36.42 20.21
CA LEU A 592 29.71 -35.76 21.33
C LEU A 592 28.88 -35.79 22.63
N THR A 593 28.47 -37.00 23.02
CA THR A 593 27.65 -37.29 24.21
C THR A 593 28.50 -37.85 25.35
N GLY A 594 28.10 -37.62 26.60
CA GLY A 594 28.83 -38.11 27.79
C GLY A 594 29.71 -37.06 28.47
N ARG A 595 30.65 -37.46 29.33
CA ARG A 595 31.52 -36.52 30.08
C ARG A 595 32.71 -36.06 29.21
N MET A 596 33.28 -34.89 29.52
CA MET A 596 34.41 -34.36 28.75
C MET A 596 35.60 -35.33 28.68
N GLY A 597 35.98 -35.95 29.80
CA GLY A 597 37.08 -36.92 29.83
C GLY A 597 36.84 -38.16 28.96
N SER A 598 35.60 -38.68 28.90
CA SER A 598 35.27 -39.82 28.04
C SER A 598 35.29 -39.46 26.56
N ILE A 599 34.83 -38.25 26.21
CA ILE A 599 34.85 -37.77 24.83
C ILE A 599 36.29 -37.57 24.37
N ALA A 600 37.15 -36.97 25.21
CA ALA A 600 38.56 -36.76 24.93
C ALA A 600 39.31 -38.08 24.69
N GLN A 601 39.13 -39.05 25.60
CA GLN A 601 39.72 -40.39 25.47
C GLN A 601 39.26 -41.08 24.18
N LYS A 602 37.98 -40.93 23.82
CA LYS A 602 37.42 -41.55 22.62
C LYS A 602 37.88 -40.85 21.33
N MET A 603 38.04 -39.53 21.32
CA MET A 603 38.68 -38.81 20.22
C MET A 603 40.14 -39.23 20.04
N GLN A 604 40.88 -39.40 21.14
CA GLN A 604 42.25 -39.92 21.09
C GLN A 604 42.28 -41.34 20.51
N GLN A 605 41.35 -42.20 20.94
CA GLN A 605 41.19 -43.53 20.36
C GLN A 605 40.91 -43.48 18.84
N LEU A 606 40.00 -42.64 18.38
CA LEU A 606 39.69 -42.49 16.94
C LEU A 606 40.88 -41.94 16.14
N ARG A 607 41.69 -41.08 16.75
CA ARG A 607 42.95 -40.60 16.17
C ARG A 607 43.98 -41.72 16.02
N GLU A 608 44.16 -42.54 17.06
CA GLU A 608 45.06 -43.70 17.04
C GLU A 608 44.61 -44.76 16.02
N GLU A 609 43.30 -44.95 15.86
CA GLU A 609 42.69 -45.88 14.90
C GLU A 609 42.61 -45.34 13.46
N ARG A 610 43.14 -44.13 13.20
CA ARG A 610 43.08 -43.45 11.89
C ARG A 610 41.67 -43.42 11.31
N TRP A 611 40.69 -43.00 12.12
CA TRP A 611 39.31 -42.83 11.67
C TRP A 611 39.24 -41.90 10.45
N ILE A 612 40.01 -40.81 10.44
CA ILE A 612 40.28 -40.00 9.25
C ILE A 612 41.49 -40.57 8.51
N ASP A 613 41.30 -40.98 7.27
CA ASP A 613 42.32 -41.60 6.40
C ASP A 613 42.27 -41.03 4.97
N HIS A 614 43.07 -41.62 4.08
CA HIS A 614 43.17 -41.23 2.66
C HIS A 614 41.89 -41.44 1.82
N LEU A 615 40.94 -42.26 2.27
CA LEU A 615 39.65 -42.49 1.59
C LEU A 615 38.55 -41.56 2.10
N THR A 616 38.84 -40.81 3.16
CA THR A 616 37.96 -39.78 3.68
C THR A 616 37.86 -38.64 2.68
N ARG A 617 36.65 -38.11 2.49
CA ARG A 617 36.37 -37.02 1.54
C ARG A 617 35.88 -35.76 2.24
N ALA A 618 35.09 -35.91 3.29
CA ALA A 618 34.71 -34.78 4.13
C ALA A 618 34.53 -35.21 5.57
N VAL A 619 34.86 -34.31 6.49
CA VAL A 619 34.55 -34.42 7.91
C VAL A 619 33.76 -33.19 8.32
N LEU A 620 32.56 -33.39 8.86
CA LEU A 620 31.64 -32.33 9.24
C LEU A 620 31.40 -32.38 10.75
N VAL A 621 31.51 -31.24 11.42
CA VAL A 621 31.09 -31.02 12.80
C VAL A 621 29.77 -30.26 12.77
N GLU A 622 28.71 -30.92 13.20
CA GLU A 622 27.33 -30.44 13.10
C GLU A 622 26.73 -30.30 14.50
N PHE A 623 26.22 -29.11 14.83
CA PHE A 623 25.48 -28.86 16.07
C PHE A 623 24.49 -27.71 15.91
N SER A 624 23.53 -27.62 16.83
CA SER A 624 22.54 -26.55 16.85
C SER A 624 22.42 -25.98 18.26
N VAL A 625 22.18 -24.68 18.35
CA VAL A 625 22.11 -23.92 19.59
C VAL A 625 20.86 -23.05 19.58
N TYR A 626 20.36 -22.69 20.75
CA TYR A 626 19.23 -21.81 20.92
C TYR A 626 19.56 -20.70 21.91
N ASN A 627 19.39 -19.46 21.47
CA ASN A 627 19.54 -18.28 22.29
C ASN A 627 18.15 -17.84 22.78
N SER A 628 17.89 -18.00 24.08
CA SER A 628 16.59 -17.64 24.66
C SER A 628 16.36 -16.14 24.81
N GLN A 629 17.41 -15.32 24.85
CA GLN A 629 17.30 -13.87 25.04
C GLN A 629 16.72 -13.18 23.79
N VAL A 630 17.17 -13.63 22.62
CA VAL A 630 16.73 -13.09 21.32
C VAL A 630 15.76 -14.02 20.58
N ASN A 631 15.50 -15.23 21.10
CA ASN A 631 14.68 -16.27 20.45
C ASN A 631 15.18 -16.59 19.03
N LEU A 632 16.47 -16.92 18.92
CA LEU A 632 17.12 -17.34 17.67
C LEU A 632 17.76 -18.71 17.84
N PHE A 633 17.61 -19.54 16.82
CA PHE A 633 18.31 -20.82 16.69
C PHE A 633 19.58 -20.59 15.87
N GLY A 634 20.74 -20.94 16.42
CA GLY A 634 22.00 -20.96 15.69
C GLY A 634 22.27 -22.37 15.16
N ILE A 635 22.48 -22.50 13.87
CA ILE A 635 22.78 -23.78 13.22
C ILE A 635 24.22 -23.72 12.72
N ALA A 636 25.04 -24.65 13.18
CA ALA A 636 26.47 -24.69 12.92
C ALA A 636 26.82 -25.92 12.09
N THR A 637 27.50 -25.70 10.97
CA THR A 637 28.08 -26.74 10.13
C THR A 637 29.51 -26.32 9.78
N ILE A 638 30.47 -26.95 10.44
CA ILE A 638 31.90 -26.76 10.20
C ILE A 638 32.36 -27.98 9.42
N PHE A 639 33.09 -27.83 8.32
CA PHE A 639 33.48 -28.96 7.49
C PHE A 639 34.93 -28.83 7.01
N ALA A 640 35.62 -29.96 6.91
CA ALA A 640 36.95 -30.07 6.34
C ALA A 640 36.87 -31.05 5.16
N GLU A 641 37.10 -30.56 3.95
CA GLU A 641 37.10 -31.36 2.72
C GLU A 641 38.49 -31.92 2.46
N ALA A 642 38.60 -33.23 2.32
CA ALA A 642 39.86 -33.89 2.01
C ALA A 642 40.08 -33.94 0.50
N VAL A 643 41.14 -33.28 0.06
CA VAL A 643 41.62 -33.32 -1.32
C VAL A 643 42.20 -34.72 -1.59
N PRO A 644 42.07 -35.29 -2.80
CA PRO A 644 42.74 -36.54 -3.16
C PRO A 644 44.25 -36.57 -2.90
N GLY A 645 44.90 -35.40 -2.87
CA GLY A 645 46.32 -35.23 -2.53
C GLY A 645 46.66 -35.35 -1.04
N GLY A 646 45.67 -35.56 -0.16
CA GLY A 646 45.86 -35.82 1.27
C GLY A 646 45.70 -34.62 2.20
N GLY A 647 45.62 -33.39 1.66
CA GLY A 647 45.35 -32.18 2.45
C GLY A 647 43.87 -31.98 2.77
N LEU A 648 43.59 -31.22 3.83
CA LEU A 648 42.26 -30.76 4.23
C LEU A 648 42.04 -29.29 3.85
N LEU A 649 40.86 -28.99 3.30
CA LEU A 649 40.37 -27.64 3.03
C LEU A 649 39.26 -27.29 4.03
N PRO A 650 39.47 -26.30 4.92
CA PRO A 650 38.48 -25.91 5.91
C PRO A 650 37.39 -25.02 5.29
N GLY A 651 36.15 -25.24 5.70
CA GLY A 651 35.00 -24.39 5.41
C GLY A 651 33.99 -24.40 6.56
N TRP A 652 33.16 -23.35 6.67
CA TRP A 652 32.18 -23.27 7.75
C TRP A 652 30.95 -22.49 7.35
N ARG A 653 29.83 -22.81 7.99
CA ARG A 653 28.55 -22.14 7.83
C ARG A 653 27.85 -22.04 9.18
N PHE A 654 27.59 -20.81 9.61
CA PHE A 654 26.79 -20.48 10.78
C PHE A 654 25.60 -19.62 10.36
N ASP A 655 24.39 -20.07 10.67
CA ASP A 655 23.17 -19.34 10.34
C ASP A 655 22.28 -19.17 11.59
N GLY A 656 21.67 -17.99 11.72
CA GLY A 656 20.71 -17.67 12.77
C GLY A 656 19.29 -17.68 12.20
N VAL A 657 18.43 -18.56 12.71
CA VAL A 657 17.07 -18.76 12.21
C VAL A 657 16.06 -18.55 13.33
N ARG A 658 14.99 -17.80 13.05
CA ARG A 658 13.86 -17.62 13.96
C ARG A 658 12.76 -18.64 13.62
N LEU A 659 12.78 -19.80 14.30
CA LEU A 659 11.78 -20.85 14.11
C LEU A 659 10.48 -20.54 14.88
N ILE A 660 10.59 -20.12 16.14
CA ILE A 660 9.44 -19.82 16.99
C ILE A 660 8.97 -18.38 16.76
N ARG A 661 7.94 -18.23 15.93
CA ARG A 661 7.41 -16.90 15.55
C ARG A 661 6.29 -16.34 16.42
N HIS A 662 5.66 -17.12 17.32
CA HIS A 662 4.43 -16.73 18.03
C HIS A 662 4.56 -16.75 19.59
N HIS A 663 5.49 -15.99 20.16
CA HIS A 663 5.71 -15.80 21.61
C HIS A 663 5.39 -14.39 22.20
N ASN A 664 5.39 -13.29 21.43
CA ASN A 664 5.28 -11.88 21.88
C ASN A 664 4.07 -11.13 21.30
N GLY A 665 3.58 -10.11 22.00
CA GLY A 665 2.41 -9.29 21.59
C GLY A 665 2.55 -8.50 20.28
N PHE A 666 3.77 -8.24 19.78
CA PHE A 666 4.02 -7.66 18.46
C PHE A 666 3.63 -8.60 17.31
N GLN A 667 3.54 -9.90 17.57
CA GLN A 667 3.37 -10.90 16.52
C GLN A 667 1.93 -11.07 16.06
N LEU A 668 0.93 -10.71 16.87
CA LEU A 668 -0.43 -10.71 16.34
C LEU A 668 -0.68 -9.51 15.40
N PHE A 669 0.06 -8.41 15.53
CA PHE A 669 0.12 -7.41 14.46
C PHE A 669 0.73 -7.99 13.17
N VAL A 670 1.87 -8.67 13.26
CA VAL A 670 2.49 -9.36 12.12
C VAL A 670 1.52 -10.37 11.51
N PHE A 671 0.81 -11.16 12.32
CA PHE A 671 -0.21 -12.09 11.88
C PHE A 671 -1.38 -11.41 11.16
N ILE A 672 -1.85 -10.25 11.65
CA ILE A 672 -2.86 -9.44 10.94
C ILE A 672 -2.28 -8.96 9.58
N CYS A 673 -1.02 -8.54 9.54
CA CYS A 673 -0.35 -8.16 8.31
C CYS A 673 -0.21 -9.34 7.33
N GLU A 674 0.09 -10.55 7.80
CA GLU A 674 0.13 -11.79 7.00
C GLU A 674 -1.25 -12.11 6.40
N ILE A 675 -2.31 -12.05 7.20
CA ILE A 675 -3.69 -12.24 6.72
C ILE A 675 -4.06 -11.16 5.69
N THR A 676 -3.76 -9.89 5.99
CA THR A 676 -4.07 -8.77 5.09
C THR A 676 -3.30 -8.91 3.77
N TYR A 677 -2.04 -9.33 3.82
CA TYR A 677 -1.25 -9.63 2.65
C TYR A 677 -1.88 -10.74 1.80
N MET A 678 -2.35 -11.82 2.42
CA MET A 678 -3.04 -12.91 1.72
C MET A 678 -4.32 -12.43 1.03
N ILE A 679 -5.09 -11.55 1.68
CA ILE A 679 -6.29 -10.93 1.08
C ILE A 679 -5.91 -10.11 -0.18
N PHE A 680 -4.80 -9.37 -0.15
CA PHE A 680 -4.32 -8.65 -1.33
C PHE A 680 -3.93 -9.58 -2.48
N ILE A 681 -3.25 -10.70 -2.18
CA ILE A 681 -2.87 -11.69 -3.21
C ILE A 681 -4.10 -12.33 -3.83
N ILE A 682 -5.10 -12.72 -3.03
CA ILE A 682 -6.37 -13.26 -3.54
C ILE A 682 -7.09 -12.21 -4.40
N TYR A 683 -7.12 -10.95 -3.97
CA TYR A 683 -7.69 -9.86 -4.76
C TYR A 683 -6.96 -9.68 -6.11
N PHE A 684 -5.62 -9.67 -6.12
CA PHE A 684 -4.84 -9.57 -7.36
C PHE A 684 -5.07 -10.79 -8.25
N MET A 685 -5.11 -12.00 -7.72
CA MET A 685 -5.44 -13.19 -8.48
C MET A 685 -6.81 -13.07 -9.17
N VAL A 686 -7.87 -12.73 -8.42
CA VAL A 686 -9.22 -12.59 -9.00
C VAL A 686 -9.27 -11.48 -10.06
N ARG A 687 -8.56 -10.38 -9.84
CA ARG A 687 -8.43 -9.28 -10.80
C ARG A 687 -7.75 -9.76 -12.10
N GLU A 688 -6.58 -10.38 -11.99
CA GLU A 688 -5.82 -10.83 -13.16
C GLU A 688 -6.53 -11.95 -13.93
N ILE A 689 -7.18 -12.89 -13.24
CA ILE A 689 -8.00 -13.93 -13.88
C ILE A 689 -9.14 -13.28 -14.68
N ARG A 690 -9.82 -12.29 -14.10
CA ARG A 690 -10.91 -11.58 -14.79
C ARG A 690 -10.40 -10.83 -16.03
N ASP A 691 -9.24 -10.20 -15.93
CA ASP A 691 -8.63 -9.46 -17.04
C ASP A 691 -8.12 -10.39 -18.14
N MET A 692 -7.57 -11.56 -17.76
CA MET A 692 -7.19 -12.63 -18.67
C MET A 692 -8.41 -13.18 -19.44
N ILE A 693 -9.54 -13.41 -18.77
CA ILE A 693 -10.79 -13.86 -19.42
C ILE A 693 -11.33 -12.81 -20.40
N LYS A 694 -11.30 -11.53 -20.01
CA LYS A 694 -11.81 -10.42 -20.84
C LYS A 694 -10.95 -10.14 -22.07
N GLN A 695 -9.64 -10.09 -21.91
CA GLN A 695 -8.70 -9.65 -22.95
C GLN A 695 -8.09 -10.80 -23.76
N LYS A 696 -8.22 -12.05 -23.30
CA LYS A 696 -7.72 -13.27 -23.96
C LYS A 696 -6.25 -13.11 -24.39
N LYS A 697 -5.92 -13.29 -25.69
CA LYS A 697 -4.56 -13.18 -26.22
C LYS A 697 -3.97 -11.77 -26.15
N ALA A 698 -4.80 -10.72 -26.07
CA ALA A 698 -4.30 -9.35 -25.99
C ALA A 698 -3.64 -9.07 -24.62
N TYR A 699 -4.04 -9.80 -23.58
CA TYR A 699 -3.49 -9.69 -22.23
C TYR A 699 -1.97 -9.92 -22.20
N PHE A 700 -1.50 -10.99 -22.85
CA PHE A 700 -0.09 -11.40 -22.84
C PHE A 700 0.85 -10.51 -23.68
N LYS A 701 0.32 -9.50 -24.39
CA LYS A 701 1.15 -8.53 -25.12
C LYS A 701 1.80 -7.48 -24.21
N SER A 702 1.27 -7.29 -23.01
CA SER A 702 1.79 -6.28 -22.07
C SER A 702 2.93 -6.85 -21.22
N TYR A 703 4.11 -6.24 -21.26
CA TYR A 703 5.26 -6.66 -20.44
C TYR A 703 4.95 -6.66 -18.93
N TRP A 704 4.16 -5.70 -18.45
CA TRP A 704 3.84 -5.56 -17.03
C TRP A 704 2.92 -6.63 -16.48
N VAL A 705 2.27 -7.41 -17.34
CA VAL A 705 1.45 -8.55 -16.92
C VAL A 705 2.31 -9.66 -16.34
N TYR A 706 3.52 -9.86 -16.87
CA TYR A 706 4.42 -10.88 -16.35
C TYR A 706 4.88 -10.59 -14.92
N SER A 707 5.07 -9.31 -14.54
CA SER A 707 5.41 -8.97 -13.15
C SER A 707 4.24 -9.17 -12.19
N GLU A 708 2.99 -8.94 -12.64
CA GLU A 708 1.78 -9.25 -11.85
C GLU A 708 1.64 -10.75 -11.58
N ILE A 709 1.78 -11.56 -12.64
CA ILE A 709 1.74 -13.02 -12.54
C ILE A 709 2.88 -13.54 -11.66
N ALA A 710 4.10 -13.00 -11.82
CA ALA A 710 5.25 -13.40 -11.01
C ALA A 710 5.03 -13.11 -9.51
N ILE A 711 4.47 -11.95 -9.15
CA ILE A 711 4.15 -11.62 -7.75
C ILE A 711 3.15 -12.63 -7.18
N ILE A 712 2.14 -13.04 -7.95
CA ILE A 712 1.14 -14.03 -7.52
C ILE A 712 1.78 -15.41 -7.36
N LEU A 713 2.56 -15.88 -8.33
CA LEU A 713 3.20 -17.20 -8.26
C LEU A 713 4.21 -17.29 -7.11
N LEU A 714 5.06 -16.26 -6.94
CA LEU A 714 6.04 -16.22 -5.86
C LEU A 714 5.38 -16.11 -4.48
N SER A 715 4.25 -15.40 -4.35
CA SER A 715 3.54 -15.31 -3.08
C SER A 715 2.90 -16.64 -2.67
N TRP A 716 2.35 -17.40 -3.62
CA TRP A 716 1.87 -18.76 -3.34
C TRP A 716 3.00 -19.73 -3.00
N ALA A 717 4.13 -19.65 -3.72
CA ALA A 717 5.31 -20.44 -3.39
C ALA A 717 5.82 -20.12 -1.97
N ALA A 718 5.91 -18.83 -1.62
CA ALA A 718 6.30 -18.40 -0.29
C ALA A 718 5.31 -18.86 0.80
N PHE A 719 4.01 -18.86 0.51
CA PHE A 719 2.98 -19.36 1.43
C PHE A 719 3.11 -20.87 1.68
N VAL A 720 3.39 -21.67 0.63
CA VAL A 720 3.64 -23.11 0.79
C VAL A 720 4.86 -23.35 1.67
N VAL A 721 5.98 -22.66 1.40
CA VAL A 721 7.20 -22.79 2.22
C VAL A 721 6.95 -22.35 3.66
N TYR A 722 6.15 -21.31 3.89
CA TYR A 722 5.75 -20.87 5.23
C TYR A 722 5.03 -21.98 6.01
N ILE A 723 4.09 -22.70 5.37
CA ILE A 723 3.39 -23.84 6.00
C ILE A 723 4.38 -24.98 6.28
N LEU A 724 5.25 -25.32 5.33
CA LEU A 724 6.25 -26.39 5.51
C LEU A 724 7.19 -26.07 6.68
N ARG A 725 7.64 -24.83 6.81
CA ARG A 725 8.45 -24.36 7.96
C ARG A 725 7.72 -24.54 9.29
N TYR A 726 6.42 -24.28 9.33
CA TYR A 726 5.62 -24.46 10.54
C TYR A 726 5.54 -25.93 10.95
N ILE A 727 5.29 -26.83 9.99
CA ILE A 727 5.22 -28.28 10.24
C ILE A 727 6.58 -28.80 10.77
N GLU A 728 7.67 -28.40 10.12
CA GLU A 728 9.03 -28.79 10.52
C GLU A 728 9.36 -28.31 11.94
N THR A 729 9.03 -27.05 12.23
CA THR A 729 9.26 -26.47 13.56
C THR A 729 8.47 -27.23 14.63
N ASP A 730 7.21 -27.56 14.39
CA ASP A 730 6.39 -28.33 15.33
C ASP A 730 6.94 -29.75 15.56
N ALA A 731 7.42 -30.42 14.51
CA ALA A 731 8.08 -31.72 14.61
C ALA A 731 9.35 -31.65 15.49
N ILE A 732 10.21 -30.67 15.24
CA ILE A 732 11.43 -30.41 16.03
C ILE A 732 11.10 -30.18 17.51
N LEU A 733 10.11 -29.32 17.82
CA LEU A 733 9.73 -29.04 19.21
C LEU A 733 9.13 -30.26 19.91
N LYS A 734 8.36 -31.10 19.21
CA LYS A 734 7.83 -32.36 19.75
C LYS A 734 8.95 -33.33 20.11
N ASN A 735 9.93 -33.51 19.23
CA ASN A 735 11.09 -34.37 19.47
C ASN A 735 11.95 -33.86 20.63
N PHE A 736 12.19 -32.55 20.68
CA PHE A 736 12.93 -31.93 21.78
C PHE A 736 12.23 -32.11 23.13
N LYS A 737 10.89 -31.94 23.17
CA LYS A 737 10.10 -32.15 24.39
C LYS A 737 10.06 -33.61 24.83
N ALA A 738 9.95 -34.54 23.89
CA ALA A 738 9.92 -35.98 24.17
C ALA A 738 11.25 -36.50 24.76
N THR A 739 12.37 -35.90 24.34
CA THR A 739 13.71 -36.32 24.77
C THR A 739 14.27 -35.49 25.93
N TYR A 740 13.47 -34.60 26.52
CA TYR A 740 13.90 -33.63 27.53
C TYR A 740 15.12 -32.80 27.11
N GLY A 741 15.27 -32.58 25.80
CA GLY A 741 16.36 -31.81 25.20
C GLY A 741 17.69 -32.56 25.01
N ASN A 742 17.75 -33.86 25.29
CA ASN A 742 18.96 -34.68 25.12
C ASN A 742 19.03 -35.42 23.77
N GLY A 743 17.93 -35.47 23.02
CA GLY A 743 17.89 -36.08 21.70
C GLY A 743 18.60 -35.21 20.66
N TYR A 744 19.30 -35.83 19.72
CA TYR A 744 19.84 -35.12 18.56
C TYR A 744 18.71 -34.56 17.71
N VAL A 745 18.87 -33.30 17.30
CA VAL A 745 17.94 -32.63 16.40
C VAL A 745 18.75 -31.97 15.30
N LYS A 746 18.70 -32.52 14.08
CA LYS A 746 19.34 -31.92 12.92
C LYS A 746 18.45 -30.83 12.36
N MET A 747 18.90 -29.58 12.37
CA MET A 747 18.11 -28.42 11.92
C MET A 747 18.43 -27.96 10.49
N GLN A 748 19.22 -28.72 9.73
CA GLN A 748 19.65 -28.34 8.38
C GLN A 748 18.47 -28.18 7.40
N GLN A 749 17.43 -29.01 7.51
CA GLN A 749 16.21 -28.86 6.72
C GLN A 749 15.49 -27.55 7.04
N ALA A 750 15.36 -27.20 8.32
CA ALA A 750 14.75 -25.95 8.75
C ALA A 750 15.55 -24.72 8.26
N GLN A 751 16.89 -24.82 8.23
CA GLN A 751 17.79 -23.80 7.66
C GLN A 751 17.54 -23.60 6.16
N THR A 752 17.53 -24.69 5.38
CA THR A 752 17.32 -24.59 3.92
C THR A 752 15.94 -24.03 3.60
N MET A 753 14.91 -24.39 4.36
CA MET A 753 13.57 -23.82 4.17
C MET A 753 13.51 -22.32 4.53
N ASP A 754 14.27 -21.86 5.53
CA ASP A 754 14.39 -20.43 5.84
C ASP A 754 15.10 -19.66 4.72
N ASP A 755 16.17 -20.23 4.14
CA ASP A 755 16.88 -19.64 3.00
C ASP A 755 15.98 -19.50 1.77
N VAL A 756 15.31 -20.59 1.38
CA VAL A 756 14.37 -20.60 0.25
C VAL A 756 13.27 -19.55 0.47
N PHE A 757 12.71 -19.48 1.68
CA PHE A 757 11.73 -18.45 2.02
C PHE A 757 12.31 -17.04 1.89
N GLY A 758 13.53 -16.82 2.37
CA GLY A 758 14.24 -15.55 2.26
C GLY A 758 14.50 -15.13 0.80
N TYR A 759 14.91 -16.07 -0.06
CA TYR A 759 15.11 -15.82 -1.49
C TYR A 759 13.80 -15.47 -2.19
N LEU A 760 12.72 -16.22 -1.92
CA LEU A 760 11.40 -15.93 -2.47
C LEU A 760 10.91 -14.54 -2.05
N LEU A 761 11.05 -14.19 -0.77
CA LEU A 761 10.64 -12.89 -0.24
C LEU A 761 11.46 -11.74 -0.84
N GLY A 762 12.78 -11.94 -1.00
CA GLY A 762 13.67 -10.97 -1.66
C GLY A 762 13.29 -10.72 -3.12
N MET A 763 13.05 -11.78 -3.90
CA MET A 763 12.57 -11.66 -5.28
C MET A 763 11.22 -10.96 -5.35
N LEU A 764 10.31 -11.25 -4.41
CA LEU A 764 8.99 -10.66 -4.35
C LEU A 764 9.07 -9.14 -4.09
N VAL A 765 9.86 -8.72 -3.09
CA VAL A 765 10.12 -7.31 -2.80
C VAL A 765 10.74 -6.61 -4.01
N PHE A 766 11.71 -7.24 -4.66
CA PHE A 766 12.37 -6.70 -5.85
C PHE A 766 11.38 -6.45 -7.00
N ILE A 767 10.59 -7.47 -7.38
CA ILE A 767 9.61 -7.35 -8.47
C ILE A 767 8.49 -6.37 -8.10
N ALA A 768 8.02 -6.39 -6.84
CA ALA A 768 7.01 -5.46 -6.36
C ALA A 768 7.49 -4.01 -6.42
N THR A 769 8.77 -3.76 -6.12
CA THR A 769 9.41 -2.45 -6.22
C THR A 769 9.57 -2.00 -7.67
N ILE A 770 9.98 -2.89 -8.58
CA ILE A 770 10.02 -2.60 -10.02
C ILE A 770 8.62 -2.24 -10.53
N LYS A 771 7.59 -2.99 -10.13
CA LYS A 771 6.21 -2.67 -10.49
C LYS A 771 5.76 -1.32 -9.91
N PHE A 772 6.21 -0.94 -8.71
CA PHE A 772 5.93 0.39 -8.16
C PHE A 772 6.46 1.51 -9.07
N SER A 773 7.60 1.32 -9.74
CA SER A 773 8.13 2.31 -10.69
C SER A 773 7.18 2.59 -11.87
N LYS A 774 6.42 1.59 -12.33
CA LYS A 774 5.37 1.76 -13.36
C LYS A 774 4.28 2.73 -12.87
N LEU A 775 3.88 2.59 -11.61
CA LEU A 775 2.89 3.46 -10.97
C LEU A 775 3.43 4.89 -10.75
N LEU A 776 4.74 5.10 -10.84
CA LEU A 776 5.37 6.44 -10.82
C LEU A 776 5.60 7.03 -12.22
N ARG A 777 5.28 6.30 -13.30
CA ARG A 777 5.41 6.78 -14.69
C ARG A 777 4.54 8.01 -14.99
N PHE A 778 3.56 8.31 -14.13
CA PHE A 778 2.80 9.56 -14.21
C PHE A 778 3.72 10.79 -14.09
N ASN A 779 4.89 10.71 -13.48
CA ASN A 779 5.84 11.82 -13.54
C ASN A 779 6.44 11.96 -14.96
N ARG A 780 6.25 13.13 -15.60
CA ARG A 780 6.79 13.45 -16.93
C ARG A 780 8.27 13.10 -17.07
N ARG A 781 9.08 13.35 -16.05
CA ARG A 781 10.53 13.03 -16.08
C ARG A 781 10.79 11.52 -16.14
N ILE A 782 10.07 10.73 -15.34
CA ILE A 782 10.20 9.26 -15.30
C ILE A 782 9.60 8.63 -16.56
N GLY A 783 8.49 9.16 -17.06
CA GLY A 783 7.87 8.74 -18.31
C GLY A 783 8.79 8.91 -19.52
N MET A 784 9.53 10.02 -19.59
CA MET A 784 10.55 10.25 -20.63
C MET A 784 11.67 9.20 -20.53
N LEU A 785 12.22 8.93 -19.34
CA LEU A 785 13.27 7.90 -19.16
C LEU A 785 12.81 6.49 -19.59
N SER A 786 11.56 6.13 -19.29
CA SER A 786 11.00 4.84 -19.73
C SER A 786 10.81 4.79 -21.25
N ALA A 787 10.41 5.89 -21.87
CA ALA A 787 10.28 5.99 -23.32
C ALA A 787 11.65 5.93 -24.02
N THR A 788 12.69 6.54 -23.44
CA THR A 788 14.05 6.48 -23.98
C THR A 788 14.63 5.09 -23.92
N LEU A 789 14.47 4.39 -22.79
CA LEU A 789 14.87 2.98 -22.67
C LEU A 789 14.14 2.08 -23.66
N LYS A 790 12.84 2.32 -23.88
CA LYS A 790 12.06 1.57 -24.87
C LYS A 790 12.54 1.87 -26.30
N GLN A 791 12.91 3.11 -26.58
CA GLN A 791 13.39 3.55 -27.90
C GLN A 791 14.77 2.95 -28.22
N CYS A 792 15.72 2.95 -27.28
CA CYS A 792 17.05 2.37 -27.50
C CYS A 792 17.13 0.86 -27.28
N TRP A 793 16.06 0.17 -26.86
CA TRP A 793 16.12 -1.26 -26.56
C TRP A 793 16.61 -2.09 -27.77
N GLY A 794 16.19 -1.72 -28.99
CA GLY A 794 16.70 -2.36 -30.21
C GLY A 794 18.23 -2.24 -30.34
N ASP A 795 18.76 -1.02 -30.27
CA ASP A 795 20.20 -0.75 -30.38
C ASP A 795 21.00 -1.36 -29.20
N LEU A 796 20.45 -1.32 -27.98
CA LEU A 796 21.02 -1.92 -26.77
C LEU A 796 21.15 -3.43 -26.90
N THR A 797 20.15 -4.12 -27.47
CA THR A 797 20.22 -5.58 -27.61
C THR A 797 21.39 -6.02 -28.49
N GLY A 798 21.65 -5.30 -29.59
CA GLY A 798 22.82 -5.54 -30.45
C GLY A 798 24.14 -5.22 -29.74
N PHE A 799 24.19 -4.10 -29.00
CA PHE A 799 25.35 -3.75 -28.18
C PHE A 799 25.67 -4.81 -27.11
N PHE A 800 24.66 -5.26 -26.36
CA PHE A 800 24.85 -6.26 -25.31
C PHE A 800 25.36 -7.58 -25.85
N LEU A 801 24.90 -8.01 -27.03
CA LEU A 801 25.42 -9.20 -27.70
C LEU A 801 26.94 -9.10 -27.91
N ILE A 802 27.42 -7.99 -28.48
CA ILE A 802 28.85 -7.76 -28.72
C ILE A 802 29.62 -7.64 -27.39
N PHE A 803 29.06 -6.94 -26.41
CA PHE A 803 29.65 -6.78 -25.08
C PHE A 803 29.85 -8.11 -24.37
N PHE A 804 28.83 -8.97 -24.31
CA PHE A 804 28.94 -10.27 -23.65
C PHE A 804 29.91 -11.22 -24.37
N ILE A 805 29.99 -11.17 -25.70
CA ILE A 805 31.00 -11.93 -26.46
C ILE A 805 32.41 -11.46 -26.09
N ALA A 806 32.64 -10.14 -26.07
CA ALA A 806 33.94 -9.57 -25.70
C ALA A 806 34.31 -9.92 -24.25
N LEU A 807 33.39 -9.71 -23.31
CA LEU A 807 33.60 -10.03 -21.89
C LEU A 807 33.87 -11.51 -21.67
N GLY A 808 33.10 -12.40 -22.31
CA GLY A 808 33.31 -13.85 -22.23
C GLY A 808 34.65 -14.28 -22.80
N THR A 809 35.12 -13.63 -23.87
CA THR A 809 36.46 -13.90 -24.45
C THR A 809 37.56 -13.55 -23.46
N PHE A 810 37.49 -12.39 -22.81
CA PHE A 810 38.45 -12.00 -21.78
C PHE A 810 38.37 -12.90 -20.55
N ALA A 811 37.17 -13.21 -20.06
CA ALA A 811 36.98 -14.10 -18.93
C ALA A 811 37.57 -15.50 -19.21
N MET A 812 37.41 -16.01 -20.42
CA MET A 812 38.00 -17.29 -20.84
C MET A 812 39.53 -17.24 -20.86
N VAL A 813 40.13 -16.16 -21.35
CA VAL A 813 41.59 -15.98 -21.34
C VAL A 813 42.12 -15.86 -19.91
N PHE A 814 41.46 -15.08 -19.05
CA PHE A 814 41.84 -14.97 -17.64
C PHE A 814 41.71 -16.28 -16.89
N HIS A 815 40.64 -17.03 -17.13
CA HIS A 815 40.48 -18.39 -16.61
C HIS A 815 41.67 -19.26 -16.99
N LEU A 816 42.02 -19.35 -18.27
CA LEU A 816 43.13 -20.19 -18.74
C LEU A 816 44.50 -19.77 -18.16
N LEU A 817 44.72 -18.48 -17.91
CA LEU A 817 46.00 -17.97 -17.40
C LEU A 817 46.12 -18.02 -15.87
N LEU A 818 45.01 -17.87 -15.14
CA LEU A 818 45.02 -17.64 -13.69
C LEU A 818 44.38 -18.79 -12.87
N LEU A 819 43.82 -19.80 -13.54
CA LEU A 819 43.14 -20.96 -12.93
C LEU A 819 43.93 -21.58 -11.76
N THR A 820 45.25 -21.72 -11.89
CA THR A 820 46.09 -22.47 -10.95
C THR A 820 46.57 -21.63 -9.76
N HIS A 821 46.41 -20.31 -9.81
CA HIS A 821 46.98 -19.39 -8.84
C HIS A 821 45.93 -18.57 -8.08
N MET A 822 44.75 -18.34 -8.67
CA MET A 822 43.71 -17.52 -8.05
C MET A 822 42.35 -18.22 -8.11
N ASP A 823 41.74 -18.38 -6.94
CA ASP A 823 40.42 -19.04 -6.79
C ASP A 823 39.31 -18.31 -7.56
N ASP A 824 39.41 -16.99 -7.67
CA ASP A 824 38.52 -16.12 -8.43
C ASP A 824 38.35 -16.56 -9.90
N PHE A 825 39.37 -17.20 -10.47
CA PHE A 825 39.40 -17.65 -11.85
C PHE A 825 39.33 -19.17 -12.01
N LYS A 826 39.01 -19.92 -10.93
CA LYS A 826 38.94 -21.38 -10.93
C LYS A 826 37.86 -21.96 -11.85
N ASN A 827 36.71 -21.31 -11.97
CA ASN A 827 35.61 -21.75 -12.83
C ASN A 827 35.30 -20.68 -13.88
N MET A 828 34.73 -21.06 -15.02
CA MET A 828 34.31 -20.08 -16.04
C MET A 828 33.29 -19.06 -15.48
N LEU A 829 32.38 -19.52 -14.60
CA LEU A 829 31.40 -18.65 -13.96
C LEU A 829 32.08 -17.66 -13.01
N SER A 830 32.96 -18.14 -12.12
CA SER A 830 33.70 -17.27 -11.21
C SER A 830 34.62 -16.31 -11.97
N ALA A 831 35.27 -16.76 -13.04
CA ALA A 831 36.09 -15.90 -13.90
C ALA A 831 35.27 -14.78 -14.57
N THR A 832 34.02 -15.08 -14.96
CA THR A 832 33.11 -14.06 -15.52
C THR A 832 32.65 -13.08 -14.45
N GLU A 833 32.32 -13.54 -13.25
CA GLU A 833 31.98 -12.69 -12.10
C GLU A 833 33.17 -11.79 -11.72
N SER A 834 34.37 -12.36 -11.66
CA SER A 834 35.63 -11.65 -11.43
C SER A 834 35.91 -10.65 -12.55
N ALA A 835 35.60 -10.96 -13.81
CA ALA A 835 35.69 -10.00 -14.91
C ALA A 835 34.73 -8.80 -14.74
N PHE A 836 33.51 -9.03 -14.26
CA PHE A 836 32.61 -7.93 -13.87
C PHE A 836 33.12 -7.16 -12.65
N ALA A 837 33.68 -7.84 -11.65
CA ALA A 837 34.26 -7.20 -10.47
C ALA A 837 35.48 -6.34 -10.84
N MET A 838 36.30 -6.77 -11.81
CA MET A 838 37.38 -5.98 -12.40
C MET A 838 36.86 -4.68 -13.06
N LEU A 839 35.69 -4.69 -13.72
CA LEU A 839 35.08 -3.45 -14.25
C LEU A 839 34.69 -2.45 -13.15
N LEU A 840 34.36 -2.95 -11.96
CA LEU A 840 34.06 -2.16 -10.77
C LEU A 840 35.33 -1.82 -9.95
N ASN A 841 36.51 -2.19 -10.44
CA ASN A 841 37.79 -2.03 -9.78
C ASN A 841 37.89 -2.76 -8.42
N LYS A 842 37.20 -3.91 -8.30
CA LYS A 842 37.21 -4.77 -7.11
C LYS A 842 37.87 -6.11 -7.44
N PHE A 843 39.20 -6.15 -7.43
CA PHE A 843 39.98 -7.37 -7.65
C PHE A 843 41.37 -7.21 -7.02
N ASP A 844 42.03 -8.33 -6.72
CA ASP A 844 43.38 -8.34 -6.17
C ASP A 844 44.42 -8.25 -7.30
N PHE A 845 44.93 -7.04 -7.53
CA PHE A 845 45.94 -6.80 -8.56
C PHE A 845 47.32 -7.33 -8.17
N ASP A 846 47.63 -7.37 -6.87
CA ASP A 846 48.96 -7.75 -6.39
C ASP A 846 49.20 -9.24 -6.64
N MET A 847 48.21 -10.10 -6.31
CA MET A 847 48.27 -11.53 -6.63
C MET A 847 48.37 -11.81 -8.15
N MET A 848 47.66 -11.03 -8.98
CA MET A 848 47.72 -11.17 -10.43
C MET A 848 49.10 -10.82 -10.99
N ARG A 849 49.73 -9.78 -10.43
CA ARG A 849 51.06 -9.32 -10.84
C ARG A 849 52.16 -10.33 -10.51
N GLU A 850 52.06 -10.97 -9.36
CA GLU A 850 53.02 -12.01 -8.94
C GLU A 850 52.92 -13.27 -9.81
N THR A 851 51.73 -13.55 -10.35
CA THR A 851 51.50 -14.74 -11.16
C THR A 851 52.06 -14.63 -12.58
N SER A 852 51.70 -13.56 -13.32
CA SER A 852 52.08 -13.45 -14.74
C SER A 852 52.05 -12.02 -15.25
N LEU A 853 53.15 -11.60 -15.89
CA LEU A 853 53.22 -10.32 -16.60
C LEU A 853 52.20 -10.25 -17.75
N LEU A 854 51.89 -11.37 -18.42
CA LEU A 854 50.92 -11.42 -19.51
C LEU A 854 49.50 -11.12 -19.01
N ALA A 855 49.14 -11.61 -17.83
CA ALA A 855 47.86 -11.33 -17.19
C ALA A 855 47.72 -9.82 -16.89
N VAL A 856 48.79 -9.17 -16.42
CA VAL A 856 48.81 -7.71 -16.19
C VAL A 856 48.63 -6.91 -17.47
N VAL A 857 49.30 -7.30 -18.56
CA VAL A 857 49.14 -6.64 -19.87
C VAL A 857 47.72 -6.83 -20.42
N LEU A 858 47.16 -8.03 -20.30
CA LEU A 858 45.78 -8.32 -20.71
C LEU A 858 44.76 -7.59 -19.86
N PHE A 859 45.00 -7.43 -18.55
CA PHE A 859 44.19 -6.59 -17.68
C PHE A 859 44.17 -5.14 -18.14
N LEU A 860 45.32 -4.55 -18.47
CA LEU A 860 45.39 -3.18 -19.01
C LEU A 860 44.57 -3.06 -20.30
N PHE A 861 44.72 -4.02 -21.22
CA PHE A 861 43.99 -4.03 -22.48
C PHE A 861 42.48 -4.20 -22.27
N PHE A 862 42.08 -5.06 -21.33
CA PHE A 862 40.70 -5.24 -20.89
C PHE A 862 40.12 -3.95 -20.33
N ALA A 863 40.84 -3.29 -19.42
CA ALA A 863 40.37 -2.06 -18.76
C ALA A 863 40.18 -0.93 -19.78
N ILE A 864 41.14 -0.74 -20.70
CA ILE A 864 41.05 0.24 -21.79
C ILE A 864 39.85 -0.08 -22.67
N THR A 865 39.73 -1.32 -23.15
CA THR A 865 38.65 -1.72 -24.06
C THR A 865 37.28 -1.58 -23.40
N MET A 866 37.10 -2.09 -22.19
CA MET A 866 35.81 -2.07 -21.51
C MET A 866 35.43 -0.68 -21.00
N SER A 867 36.37 0.06 -20.41
CA SER A 867 36.07 1.39 -19.85
C SER A 867 35.99 2.48 -20.91
N ILE A 868 36.81 2.45 -21.95
CA ILE A 868 36.84 3.52 -22.96
C ILE A 868 35.92 3.21 -24.12
N PHE A 869 35.89 1.98 -24.63
CA PHE A 869 35.05 1.68 -25.79
C PHE A 869 33.61 1.37 -25.36
N PHE A 870 33.40 0.34 -24.55
CA PHE A 870 32.03 -0.15 -24.27
C PHE A 870 31.19 0.83 -23.44
N VAL A 871 31.75 1.46 -22.40
CA VAL A 871 31.01 2.47 -21.61
C VAL A 871 30.62 3.69 -22.46
N ASN A 872 31.53 4.19 -23.30
CA ASN A 872 31.24 5.36 -24.14
C ASN A 872 30.24 5.06 -25.25
N VAL A 873 30.29 3.86 -25.85
CA VAL A 873 29.29 3.42 -26.83
C VAL A 873 27.91 3.30 -26.16
N LEU A 874 27.83 2.68 -24.99
CA LEU A 874 26.59 2.55 -24.21
C LEU A 874 25.99 3.94 -23.92
N LEU A 875 26.81 4.87 -23.43
CA LEU A 875 26.39 6.23 -23.12
C LEU A 875 25.89 6.96 -24.38
N THR A 876 26.59 6.79 -25.51
CA THR A 876 26.22 7.43 -26.79
C THR A 876 24.86 6.94 -27.29
N ILE A 877 24.60 5.63 -27.23
CA ILE A 877 23.30 5.04 -27.61
C ILE A 877 22.17 5.64 -26.75
N ILE A 878 22.38 5.71 -25.43
CA ILE A 878 21.39 6.24 -24.50
C ILE A 878 21.16 7.74 -24.74
N ILE A 879 22.21 8.55 -24.90
CA ILE A 879 22.10 10.00 -25.14
C ILE A 879 21.38 10.27 -26.46
N ARG A 880 21.71 9.54 -27.52
CA ARG A 880 21.05 9.70 -28.84
C ARG A 880 19.56 9.39 -28.76
N ALA A 881 19.18 8.30 -28.10
CA ALA A 881 17.79 7.95 -27.91
C ALA A 881 17.06 8.96 -27.00
N PHE A 882 17.75 9.50 -25.99
CA PHE A 882 17.22 10.57 -25.15
C PHE A 882 16.89 11.82 -25.96
N GLN A 883 17.79 12.27 -26.83
CA GLN A 883 17.55 13.39 -27.73
C GLN A 883 16.35 13.14 -28.65
N GLN A 884 16.27 11.96 -29.27
CA GLN A 884 15.15 11.61 -30.17
C GLN A 884 13.77 11.65 -29.49
N VAL A 885 13.66 11.16 -28.26
CA VAL A 885 12.38 11.17 -27.51
C VAL A 885 12.06 12.58 -26.98
N LYS A 886 13.09 13.38 -26.70
CA LYS A 886 12.91 14.77 -26.29
C LYS A 886 12.35 15.63 -27.44
N ASP A 887 12.85 15.42 -28.66
CA ASP A 887 12.49 16.23 -29.83
C ASP A 887 11.17 15.79 -30.48
N ASP A 888 10.76 14.53 -30.31
CA ASP A 888 9.56 13.96 -30.92
C ASP A 888 8.39 13.86 -29.92
N VAL A 889 7.49 14.84 -29.96
CA VAL A 889 6.30 14.92 -29.09
C VAL A 889 5.33 13.75 -29.34
N LEU A 890 5.31 13.13 -30.52
CA LEU A 890 4.42 12.00 -30.83
C LEU A 890 4.91 10.68 -30.20
N LYS A 891 6.20 10.58 -29.87
CA LYS A 891 6.76 9.44 -29.12
C LYS A 891 6.49 9.53 -27.62
N GLN A 892 5.95 10.65 -27.15
CA GLN A 892 5.57 10.86 -25.75
C GLN A 892 4.17 10.26 -25.49
N PRO A 893 3.98 9.36 -24.51
CA PRO A 893 2.66 8.77 -24.24
C PRO A 893 1.56 9.81 -23.92
N ASN A 894 0.34 9.62 -24.46
CA ASN A 894 -0.85 10.46 -24.23
C ASN A 894 -1.28 10.60 -22.74
N ASP A 895 -0.70 9.82 -21.83
CA ASP A 895 -0.94 9.91 -20.38
C ASP A 895 -0.49 11.27 -19.79
N PHE A 896 0.31 12.06 -20.53
CA PHE A 896 0.83 13.35 -20.07
C PHE A 896 -0.20 14.49 -20.03
N GLU A 897 -1.22 14.49 -20.90
CA GLU A 897 -2.31 15.48 -20.83
C GLU A 897 -3.08 15.36 -19.51
N ILE A 898 -3.18 14.14 -18.98
CA ILE A 898 -3.80 13.86 -17.69
C ILE A 898 -2.92 14.38 -16.55
N LEU A 899 -1.57 14.35 -16.68
CA LEU A 899 -0.65 14.81 -15.63
C LEU A 899 -0.71 16.31 -15.39
N GLU A 900 -0.68 17.12 -16.44
CA GLU A 900 -0.76 18.58 -16.31
C GLU A 900 -2.08 18.98 -15.64
N PHE A 901 -3.16 18.25 -16.00
CA PHE A 901 -4.44 18.33 -15.33
C PHE A 901 -4.37 17.90 -13.85
N VAL A 902 -3.69 16.79 -13.51
CA VAL A 902 -3.51 16.31 -12.12
C VAL A 902 -2.73 17.31 -11.27
N GLN A 903 -1.58 17.78 -11.75
CA GLN A 903 -0.72 18.71 -11.01
C GLN A 903 -1.44 20.04 -10.75
N MET A 904 -2.07 20.61 -11.77
CA MET A 904 -2.85 21.84 -11.64
C MET A 904 -3.99 21.68 -10.62
N ARG A 905 -4.67 20.52 -10.61
CA ARG A 905 -5.74 20.22 -9.66
C ARG A 905 -5.22 19.98 -8.24
N MET A 906 -4.09 19.29 -8.09
CA MET A 906 -3.42 19.02 -6.81
C MET A 906 -2.89 20.29 -6.16
N PHE A 907 -2.24 21.19 -6.92
CA PHE A 907 -1.81 22.50 -6.40
C PHE A 907 -2.99 23.37 -5.99
N ARG A 908 -4.11 23.28 -6.72
CA ARG A 908 -5.37 23.93 -6.35
C ARG A 908 -6.01 23.30 -5.10
N PHE A 909 -5.85 21.99 -4.91
CA PHE A 909 -6.31 21.26 -3.72
C PHE A 909 -5.47 21.56 -2.47
N MET A 910 -4.15 21.67 -2.61
CA MET A 910 -3.22 22.05 -1.54
C MET A 910 -3.18 23.56 -1.24
N GLY A 911 -3.98 24.37 -1.94
CA GLY A 911 -4.11 25.81 -1.66
C GLY A 911 -2.91 26.67 -2.09
N LEU A 912 -1.94 26.09 -2.81
CA LEU A 912 -0.73 26.77 -3.31
C LEU A 912 -0.91 27.37 -4.71
N GLY A 913 -2.04 27.09 -5.39
CA GLY A 913 -2.44 27.74 -6.64
C GLY A 913 -3.20 29.06 -6.38
N ALA A 914 -2.90 30.09 -7.18
CA ALA A 914 -3.39 31.46 -7.09
C ALA A 914 -4.73 31.64 -6.34
N ARG A 915 -4.67 32.36 -5.21
CA ARG A 915 -5.83 32.92 -4.52
C ARG A 915 -6.63 33.80 -5.49
N GLY A 916 -7.77 33.31 -5.96
CA GLY A 916 -8.74 34.18 -6.63
C GLY A 916 -9.58 33.49 -7.67
N GLY A 917 -10.57 32.71 -7.24
CA GLY A 917 -11.60 32.22 -8.14
C GLY A 917 -12.39 31.09 -7.52
N ARG A 918 -13.58 31.40 -6.99
CA ARG A 918 -14.65 30.38 -6.96
C ARG A 918 -14.76 29.85 -8.37
N VAL A 919 -14.81 28.52 -8.52
CA VAL A 919 -15.09 27.80 -9.77
C VAL A 919 -16.06 28.62 -10.61
N GLU A 920 -15.53 29.28 -11.65
CA GLU A 920 -16.38 29.94 -12.63
C GLU A 920 -17.27 28.84 -13.23
N PRO A 921 -18.57 29.09 -13.41
CA PRO A 921 -19.45 28.11 -14.02
C PRO A 921 -18.81 27.65 -15.32
N LEU A 922 -18.78 26.33 -15.56
CA LEU A 922 -18.06 25.73 -16.69
C LEU A 922 -18.41 26.40 -18.04
N ARG A 923 -19.56 27.07 -18.13
CA ARG A 923 -19.97 27.95 -19.24
C ARG A 923 -19.03 29.13 -19.53
N GLU A 924 -18.53 29.83 -18.50
CA GLU A 924 -17.56 30.93 -18.68
C GLU A 924 -16.18 30.37 -19.04
N HIS A 925 -15.80 29.22 -18.49
CA HIS A 925 -14.54 28.56 -18.81
C HIS A 925 -14.55 27.96 -20.23
N VAL A 926 -15.66 27.34 -20.66
CA VAL A 926 -15.85 26.87 -22.04
C VAL A 926 -15.91 28.03 -23.02
N LYS A 927 -16.54 29.17 -22.67
CA LYS A 927 -16.46 30.39 -23.48
C LYS A 927 -15.04 30.95 -23.57
N GLN A 928 -14.32 31.06 -22.45
CA GLN A 928 -12.92 31.49 -22.43
C GLN A 928 -12.03 30.53 -23.23
N PHE A 929 -12.23 29.22 -23.12
CA PHE A 929 -11.51 28.23 -23.92
C PHE A 929 -11.86 28.32 -25.40
N GLN A 930 -13.13 28.53 -25.75
CA GLN A 930 -13.58 28.76 -27.12
C GLN A 930 -12.99 30.06 -27.68
N ASP A 931 -12.90 31.11 -26.89
CA ASP A 931 -12.30 32.39 -27.26
C ASP A 931 -10.77 32.28 -27.37
N GLU A 932 -10.11 31.51 -26.51
CA GLU A 932 -8.68 31.21 -26.59
C GLU A 932 -8.33 30.30 -27.77
N GLN A 933 -9.15 29.27 -28.06
CA GLN A 933 -8.99 28.45 -29.26
C GLN A 933 -9.26 29.25 -30.53
N ARG A 934 -10.30 30.10 -30.56
CA ARG A 934 -10.50 31.04 -31.67
C ARG A 934 -9.33 32.00 -31.84
N ARG A 935 -8.72 32.47 -30.75
CA ARG A 935 -7.51 33.31 -30.78
C ARG A 935 -6.31 32.53 -31.30
N LYS A 936 -6.10 31.29 -30.87
CA LYS A 936 -5.02 30.42 -31.36
C LYS A 936 -5.20 30.04 -32.83
N ASP A 937 -6.42 29.69 -33.24
CA ASP A 937 -6.76 29.41 -34.64
C ASP A 937 -6.61 30.67 -35.52
N ASN A 938 -6.97 31.85 -35.01
CA ASN A 938 -6.74 33.12 -35.71
C ASN A 938 -5.25 33.48 -35.75
N GLN A 939 -4.47 33.19 -34.71
CA GLN A 939 -3.01 33.36 -34.72
C GLN A 939 -2.36 32.39 -35.70
N GLN A 940 -2.79 31.13 -35.73
CA GLN A 940 -2.29 30.14 -36.68
C GLN A 940 -2.61 30.56 -38.12
N LYS A 941 -3.83 31.02 -38.39
CA LYS A 941 -4.21 31.61 -39.69
C LYS A 941 -3.39 32.85 -40.06
N GLN A 942 -2.99 33.68 -39.09
CA GLN A 942 -2.11 34.83 -39.35
C GLN A 942 -0.68 34.40 -39.66
N VAL A 943 -0.18 33.35 -38.99
CA VAL A 943 1.15 32.76 -39.26
C VAL A 943 1.17 32.08 -40.63
N ASP A 944 0.10 31.36 -40.99
CA ASP A 944 -0.04 30.71 -42.30
C ASP A 944 -0.17 31.72 -43.46
N GLN A 945 -0.66 32.95 -43.18
CA GLN A 945 -0.73 34.05 -44.15
C GLN A 945 0.57 34.89 -44.26
N LEU A 946 1.53 34.68 -43.35
CA LEU A 946 2.79 35.41 -43.30
C LEU A 946 3.65 35.26 -44.58
N PRO A 947 3.79 34.08 -45.22
CA PRO A 947 4.58 33.92 -46.45
C PRO A 947 4.04 34.81 -47.57
N THR A 948 2.73 34.76 -47.81
CA THR A 948 2.04 35.59 -48.82
C THR A 948 2.20 37.09 -48.59
N LYS A 949 2.19 37.54 -47.33
CA LYS A 949 2.39 38.96 -47.00
C LYS A 949 3.85 39.37 -47.16
N MET A 950 4.79 38.47 -46.86
CA MET A 950 6.21 38.68 -47.09
C MET A 950 6.50 38.77 -48.59
N ASP A 951 5.90 37.91 -49.41
CA ASP A 951 6.03 37.95 -50.87
C ASP A 951 5.44 39.24 -51.46
N GLN A 952 4.28 39.68 -50.96
CA GLN A 952 3.70 40.98 -51.35
C GLN A 952 4.58 42.16 -50.96
N PHE A 953 5.17 42.13 -49.77
CA PHE A 953 6.10 43.17 -49.32
C PHE A 953 7.38 43.17 -50.16
N LEU A 954 7.96 41.99 -50.44
CA LEU A 954 9.16 41.87 -51.27
C LEU A 954 8.92 42.33 -52.70
N ASN A 955 7.73 42.06 -53.27
CA ASN A 955 7.34 42.60 -54.57
C ASN A 955 7.16 44.12 -54.53
N GLN A 956 6.55 44.68 -53.48
CA GLN A 956 6.46 46.13 -53.32
C GLN A 956 7.82 46.80 -53.15
N VAL A 957 8.75 46.17 -52.43
CA VAL A 957 10.12 46.67 -52.29
C VAL A 957 10.87 46.59 -53.63
N ASN A 958 10.68 45.52 -54.40
CA ASN A 958 11.22 45.38 -55.75
C ASN A 958 10.71 46.51 -56.67
N ASP A 959 9.40 46.74 -56.68
CA ASP A 959 8.80 47.77 -57.53
C ASP A 959 9.22 49.19 -57.12
N MET A 960 9.38 49.45 -55.81
CA MET A 960 9.62 50.81 -55.31
C MET A 960 11.10 51.22 -55.27
N TYR A 961 12.02 50.26 -55.09
CA TYR A 961 13.46 50.54 -54.96
C TYR A 961 14.32 49.96 -56.08
N PHE A 962 13.77 49.03 -56.85
CA PHE A 962 14.49 48.30 -57.90
C PHE A 962 13.76 48.31 -59.25
N ASP A 963 12.72 49.14 -59.41
CA ASP A 963 11.92 49.31 -60.64
C ASP A 963 11.47 47.98 -61.28
N GLY A 964 11.15 46.99 -60.44
CA GLY A 964 10.68 45.68 -60.90
C GLY A 964 11.75 44.78 -61.53
N THR A 965 13.03 45.18 -61.50
CA THR A 965 14.14 44.43 -62.15
C THR A 965 14.67 43.25 -61.34
N LEU A 966 14.22 43.07 -60.09
CA LEU A 966 14.76 42.10 -59.16
C LEU A 966 13.99 40.77 -59.22
N GLU A 967 14.54 39.77 -59.90
CA GLU A 967 13.99 38.41 -59.89
C GLU A 967 14.26 37.71 -58.54
N LEU A 968 13.23 37.60 -57.71
CA LEU A 968 13.32 37.05 -56.35
C LEU A 968 13.60 35.54 -56.29
N ASN A 969 13.42 34.80 -57.39
CA ASN A 969 13.55 33.35 -57.42
C ASN A 969 14.99 32.84 -57.68
N ASN A 970 15.93 33.73 -58.05
CA ASN A 970 17.30 33.31 -58.39
C ASN A 970 18.36 33.93 -57.46
N LYS A 971 18.81 33.15 -56.47
CA LYS A 971 19.73 33.58 -55.39
C LYS A 971 21.08 34.12 -55.91
N GLU A 972 21.57 33.67 -57.05
CA GLU A 972 22.84 34.15 -57.62
C GLU A 972 22.70 35.53 -58.26
N PHE A 973 21.54 35.84 -58.85
CA PHE A 973 21.27 37.13 -59.48
C PHE A 973 21.15 38.24 -58.43
N LEU A 974 20.43 37.97 -57.33
CA LEU A 974 20.31 38.83 -56.14
C LEU A 974 21.66 39.26 -55.54
N LYS A 975 22.65 38.36 -55.51
CA LYS A 975 24.00 38.66 -55.03
C LYS A 975 24.76 39.59 -55.98
N LYS A 976 24.56 39.45 -57.30
CA LYS A 976 25.22 40.31 -58.31
C LYS A 976 24.65 41.73 -58.32
N THR A 977 23.33 41.89 -58.25
CA THR A 977 22.67 43.22 -58.23
C THR A 977 22.93 43.98 -56.93
N LEU A 978 22.99 43.31 -55.78
CA LEU A 978 23.37 43.96 -54.51
C LEU A 978 24.87 44.33 -54.45
N ALA A 979 25.72 43.62 -55.20
CA ALA A 979 27.15 43.94 -55.28
C ALA A 979 27.45 45.10 -56.25
N SER A 980 26.69 45.27 -57.34
CA SER A 980 26.99 46.29 -58.36
C SER A 980 26.63 47.73 -57.96
N LYS A 981 25.79 47.92 -56.93
CA LYS A 981 25.40 49.26 -56.44
C LYS A 981 26.31 49.82 -55.34
N LYS A 982 27.41 49.13 -54.98
CA LYS A 982 28.40 49.62 -54.01
C LYS A 982 29.49 50.52 -54.61
N THR A 983 29.43 50.80 -55.91
CA THR A 983 30.42 51.64 -56.62
C THR A 983 29.76 52.76 -57.43
N HIS A 984 28.80 53.46 -56.84
CA HIS A 984 28.38 54.81 -57.23
C HIS A 984 27.99 55.63 -56.01
#